data_AF-A0A973E3N4-F1
#
_entry.id   AF-A0A973E3N4-F1
#
_cell.length_a   1.000
_cell.length_b   1.000
_cell.length_c   1.000
_cell.angle_alpha   90.00
_cell.angle_beta   90.00
_cell.angle_gamma   90.00
#
_symmetry.space_group_name_H-M   'P 1'
#
loop_
_entity.id
_entity.type
_entity.pdbx_description
1 polymer ?
#
loop_
_entity_poly.entity_id
_entity_poly.type
_entity_poly.pdbx_seq_one_letter_code
_entity_poly.pdbx_strand_id
1 'polypeptide(L)'
;MSELNFLTSHILRLVSLALFICLFVGSGFAASVGEFQKFLSQNPASEIFETADAYGELLHNGKIAPIQKNGEIVGYAFLNTDFVGAIGYSGKPIVVLVAIDLKGVITGAKLLKHSEPIVLTGIPEAKITSFIDGYKGIDIIKMAKEKGGEPPPVDIVSGATVTIMVIDDSIKRASLRAAIVLGLNGLAQSNAVKAKKTLIPSELEELDWTTLIGDGSVRRLKLTIADVNEGFNDQGNQQAIARPEKGADQDIFIDLYAASLNVPSIAKSLLGKWEYRNYLKRIKQGQSAFVVMGNGAYSFRGSGYVRGGIFDRIQVVQDGEGMRFTDRGYKNLGEVLAEGSPDFREVALFYAPADAIFNPADSWRLQLLVQRAVGPLEKVFISYELNYQLPSQYVKIEQPPAPASAANKIALTLDEEEAAARTALWQRMWIAKKVDVVILGIALVFLTLLFFLQDQMVKYRGLTDWVRWGFLAFTLFYIGFYLQAQLSVVNVLVFINAMVSNFRWEFFLMEPMIFILWCSVAVALIFWGRGVYCGWLCPFGALQEFLNKLARLLKIPQVKVPWWLHERLWPIKYIIFLGLLGMSFYSMNTAEHLAEVEPFKTVIILKMMREWWFVLFAMVLLFISLFVERFYCRYMCPLGAAMAIPGKISMFNWLKRYRNCGDPCHVCATDCMVQAIDPLGNINPNECIHCMGCQQNYHDHKVCPVIIHQDTRLRKRAKQAGKPIANLSTSDDAVKPKKTRLNIPRRLNKERDIDSSELD
;
A
#
# COMPACT_ATOMS: atom_id res chain seq x y z
N MET A 1 64.70 -7.07 -23.32
CA MET A 1 63.68 -7.26 -24.38
C MET A 1 62.46 -8.07 -23.95
N SER A 2 62.48 -8.85 -22.86
CA SER A 2 61.31 -9.64 -22.42
C SER A 2 60.24 -8.83 -21.68
N GLU A 3 60.61 -7.81 -20.89
CA GLU A 3 59.62 -7.04 -20.11
C GLU A 3 58.79 -6.06 -20.95
N LEU A 4 59.36 -5.52 -22.05
CA LEU A 4 58.64 -4.61 -22.94
C LEU A 4 57.53 -5.32 -23.73
N ASN A 5 57.72 -6.62 -24.01
CA ASN A 5 56.74 -7.46 -24.71
C ASN A 5 55.57 -7.89 -23.79
N PHE A 6 55.79 -7.94 -22.48
CA PHE A 6 54.74 -8.25 -21.51
C PHE A 6 53.79 -7.06 -21.30
N LEU A 7 54.35 -5.85 -21.18
CA LEU A 7 53.55 -4.63 -21.01
C LEU A 7 52.69 -4.33 -22.26
N THR A 8 53.26 -4.49 -23.45
CA THR A 8 52.56 -4.23 -24.71
C THR A 8 51.41 -5.21 -24.95
N SER A 9 51.56 -6.49 -24.59
CA SER A 9 50.49 -7.50 -24.66
C SER A 9 49.30 -7.17 -23.76
N HIS A 10 49.55 -6.69 -22.53
CA HIS A 10 48.47 -6.32 -21.61
C HIS A 10 47.78 -5.01 -21.98
N ILE A 11 48.52 -4.03 -22.50
CA ILE A 11 47.92 -2.80 -23.03
C ILE A 11 47.06 -3.11 -24.26
N LEU A 12 47.52 -3.98 -25.18
CA LEU A 12 46.73 -4.37 -26.35
C LEU A 12 45.44 -5.11 -25.98
N ARG A 13 45.48 -5.97 -24.94
CA ARG A 13 44.29 -6.66 -24.41
C ARG A 13 43.32 -5.70 -23.71
N LEU A 14 43.84 -4.74 -22.95
CA LEU A 14 43.02 -3.70 -22.32
C LEU A 14 42.36 -2.77 -23.34
N VAL A 15 43.09 -2.37 -24.38
CA VAL A 15 42.56 -1.55 -25.48
C VAL A 15 41.54 -2.34 -26.31
N SER A 16 41.79 -3.63 -26.56
CA SER A 16 40.82 -4.49 -27.26
C SER A 16 39.56 -4.73 -26.42
N LEU A 17 39.69 -4.88 -25.09
CA LEU A 17 38.55 -4.98 -24.19
C LEU A 17 37.78 -3.65 -24.11
N ALA A 18 38.47 -2.51 -24.09
CA ALA A 18 37.84 -1.19 -24.14
C ALA A 18 37.13 -0.95 -25.49
N LEU A 19 37.71 -1.35 -26.62
CA LEU A 19 37.06 -1.28 -27.93
C LEU A 19 35.85 -2.21 -28.02
N PHE A 20 35.92 -3.40 -27.42
CA PHE A 20 34.80 -4.36 -27.37
C PHE A 20 33.66 -3.83 -26.48
N ILE A 21 33.99 -3.18 -25.36
CA ILE A 21 33.03 -2.48 -24.50
C ILE A 21 32.43 -1.26 -25.21
N CYS A 22 33.23 -0.46 -25.93
CA CYS A 22 32.72 0.67 -26.72
C CYS A 22 31.85 0.23 -27.90
N LEU A 23 32.13 -0.91 -28.54
CA LEU A 23 31.30 -1.49 -29.60
C LEU A 23 29.96 -2.05 -29.07
N PHE A 24 29.89 -2.50 -27.81
CA PHE A 24 28.64 -2.92 -27.17
C PHE A 24 27.85 -1.75 -26.55
N VAL A 25 28.50 -0.67 -26.13
CA VAL A 25 27.85 0.52 -25.57
C VAL A 25 27.31 1.45 -26.67
N GLY A 26 27.87 1.40 -27.88
CA GLY A 26 27.48 2.27 -29.00
C GLY A 26 26.16 1.95 -29.69
N SER A 27 25.48 0.83 -29.39
CA SER A 27 24.24 0.42 -30.08
C SER A 27 22.95 0.82 -29.34
N GLY A 28 23.04 1.52 -28.21
CA GLY A 28 21.89 1.79 -27.33
C GLY A 28 21.14 3.11 -27.55
N PHE A 29 21.59 3.98 -28.45
CA PHE A 29 21.02 5.33 -28.60
C PHE A 29 20.61 5.63 -30.05
N ALA A 30 19.61 4.92 -30.54
CA ALA A 30 18.79 5.38 -31.65
C ALA A 30 17.36 4.83 -31.53
N ALA A 31 16.38 5.74 -31.68
CA ALA A 31 14.93 5.54 -31.75
C ALA A 31 14.14 5.42 -30.43
N SER A 32 13.79 6.56 -29.83
CA SER A 32 12.64 6.69 -28.91
C SER A 32 11.36 7.24 -29.59
N VAL A 33 11.33 7.29 -30.92
CA VAL A 33 10.11 7.56 -31.70
C VAL A 33 9.68 6.23 -32.32
N GLY A 34 8.83 5.45 -31.65
CA GLY A 34 8.35 4.20 -32.26
C GLY A 34 7.58 3.18 -31.40
N GLU A 35 7.54 3.27 -30.06
CA GLU A 35 6.88 2.22 -29.26
C GLU A 35 5.34 2.25 -29.41
N PHE A 36 4.72 3.45 -29.39
CA PHE A 36 3.27 3.58 -29.63
C PHE A 36 2.85 3.14 -31.03
N GLN A 37 3.57 3.58 -32.07
CA GLN A 37 3.29 3.19 -33.45
C GLN A 37 3.48 1.69 -33.68
N LYS A 38 4.47 1.07 -33.03
CA LYS A 38 4.64 -0.38 -33.01
C LYS A 38 3.43 -1.07 -32.38
N PHE A 39 2.92 -0.58 -31.26
CA PHE A 39 1.72 -1.15 -30.64
C PHE A 39 0.48 -0.99 -31.52
N LEU A 40 0.26 0.16 -32.16
CA LEU A 40 -0.86 0.35 -33.09
C LEU A 40 -0.78 -0.58 -34.31
N SER A 41 0.41 -0.85 -34.84
CA SER A 41 0.59 -1.78 -35.96
C SER A 41 0.25 -3.24 -35.60
N GLN A 42 0.37 -3.60 -34.31
CA GLN A 42 0.12 -4.95 -33.80
C GLN A 42 -1.33 -5.13 -33.30
N ASN A 43 -2.10 -4.05 -33.18
CA ASN A 43 -3.44 -4.05 -32.60
C ASN A 43 -4.37 -3.25 -33.52
N PRO A 44 -5.17 -3.92 -34.39
CA PRO A 44 -6.08 -3.23 -35.31
C PRO A 44 -7.12 -2.37 -34.59
N ALA A 45 -7.51 -1.24 -35.20
CA ALA A 45 -8.47 -0.29 -34.63
C ALA A 45 -9.83 -0.96 -34.30
N SER A 46 -10.26 -1.93 -35.10
CA SER A 46 -11.49 -2.68 -34.91
C SER A 46 -11.54 -3.50 -33.62
N GLU A 47 -10.40 -3.85 -33.03
CA GLU A 47 -10.35 -4.63 -31.78
C GLU A 47 -10.72 -3.80 -30.55
N ILE A 48 -10.44 -2.49 -30.58
CA ILE A 48 -10.71 -1.57 -29.46
C ILE A 48 -11.86 -0.60 -29.75
N PHE A 49 -12.30 -0.53 -31.01
CA PHE A 49 -13.41 0.31 -31.46
C PHE A 49 -14.17 -0.40 -32.58
N GLU A 50 -15.30 -1.04 -32.25
CA GLU A 50 -16.00 -1.99 -33.14
C GLU A 50 -16.35 -1.44 -34.53
N THR A 51 -16.62 -0.14 -34.65
CA THR A 51 -17.03 0.48 -35.92
C THR A 51 -15.87 1.13 -36.68
N ALA A 52 -14.62 0.93 -36.29
CA ALA A 52 -13.46 1.58 -36.88
C ALA A 52 -12.74 0.72 -37.92
N ASP A 53 -12.19 1.38 -38.94
CA ASP A 53 -11.50 0.72 -40.05
C ASP A 53 -9.97 0.94 -40.00
N ALA A 54 -9.51 2.08 -39.47
CA ALA A 54 -8.10 2.45 -39.43
C ALA A 54 -7.74 3.47 -38.33
N TYR A 55 -6.44 3.64 -38.09
CA TYR A 55 -5.89 4.79 -37.36
C TYR A 55 -5.44 5.89 -38.33
N GLY A 56 -5.72 7.14 -38.00
CA GLY A 56 -5.26 8.33 -38.73
C GLY A 56 -3.85 8.77 -38.35
N GLU A 57 -3.43 9.91 -38.87
CA GLU A 57 -2.12 10.51 -38.56
C GLU A 57 -2.02 10.90 -37.08
N LEU A 58 -0.88 10.60 -36.46
CA LEU A 58 -0.70 10.79 -35.02
C LEU A 58 -0.69 12.29 -34.65
N LEU A 59 -1.44 12.63 -33.61
CA LEU A 59 -1.56 13.97 -33.06
C LEU A 59 -0.70 14.12 -31.78
N HIS A 60 -0.51 15.37 -31.34
CA HIS A 60 0.12 15.74 -30.06
C HIS A 60 1.49 15.06 -29.83
N ASN A 61 2.46 15.33 -30.71
CA ASN A 61 3.81 14.74 -30.68
C ASN A 61 3.82 13.21 -30.71
N GLY A 62 2.85 12.60 -31.38
CA GLY A 62 2.82 11.15 -31.55
C GLY A 62 2.22 10.38 -30.38
N LYS A 63 1.42 11.01 -29.52
CA LYS A 63 0.83 10.39 -28.32
C LYS A 63 -0.64 9.98 -28.48
N ILE A 64 -1.32 10.49 -29.51
CA ILE A 64 -2.72 10.20 -29.77
C ILE A 64 -2.89 9.79 -31.23
N ALA A 65 -3.62 8.71 -31.47
CA ALA A 65 -4.01 8.26 -32.80
C ALA A 65 -5.51 8.50 -33.02
N PRO A 66 -5.92 9.30 -34.01
CA PRO A 66 -7.31 9.37 -34.42
C PRO A 66 -7.82 8.00 -34.87
N ILE A 67 -9.02 7.61 -34.47
CA ILE A 67 -9.68 6.40 -34.92
C ILE A 67 -10.66 6.81 -36.02
N GLN A 68 -10.56 6.19 -37.19
CA GLN A 68 -11.33 6.56 -38.37
C GLN A 68 -12.30 5.47 -38.83
N LYS A 69 -13.46 5.91 -39.31
CA LYS A 69 -14.44 5.10 -40.05
C LYS A 69 -14.72 5.79 -41.38
N ASN A 70 -14.51 5.10 -42.50
CA ASN A 70 -14.64 5.69 -43.84
C ASN A 70 -13.92 7.05 -44.03
N GLY A 71 -12.81 7.28 -43.32
CA GLY A 71 -12.05 8.54 -43.35
C GLY A 71 -12.53 9.64 -42.40
N GLU A 72 -13.66 9.45 -41.70
CA GLU A 72 -14.11 10.38 -40.65
C GLU A 72 -13.61 9.95 -39.27
N ILE A 73 -13.22 10.91 -38.43
CA ILE A 73 -12.75 10.64 -37.06
C ILE A 73 -13.95 10.31 -36.18
N VAL A 74 -13.97 9.09 -35.64
CA VAL A 74 -15.01 8.59 -34.74
C VAL A 74 -14.56 8.50 -33.28
N GLY A 75 -13.25 8.59 -33.04
CA GLY A 75 -12.67 8.54 -31.70
C GLY A 75 -11.15 8.73 -31.70
N TYR A 76 -10.52 8.44 -30.57
CA TYR A 76 -9.08 8.58 -30.37
C TYR A 76 -8.54 7.42 -29.54
N ALA A 77 -7.36 6.92 -29.90
CA ALA A 77 -6.60 5.92 -29.16
C ALA A 77 -5.30 6.51 -28.59
N PHE A 78 -4.89 6.08 -27.40
CA PHE A 78 -3.67 6.52 -26.74
C PHE A 78 -3.17 5.48 -25.72
N LEU A 79 -1.92 5.57 -25.30
CA LEU A 79 -1.40 4.77 -24.18
C LEU A 79 -1.65 5.48 -22.86
N ASN A 80 -2.09 4.75 -21.84
CA ASN A 80 -2.21 5.30 -20.49
C ASN A 80 -0.89 5.93 -20.00
N THR A 81 0.26 5.30 -20.29
CA THR A 81 1.59 5.74 -19.88
C THR A 81 2.07 7.05 -20.50
N ASP A 82 1.44 7.49 -21.59
CA ASP A 82 1.77 8.78 -22.23
C ASP A 82 1.17 9.98 -21.48
N PHE A 83 0.20 9.72 -20.60
CA PHE A 83 -0.59 10.71 -19.86
C PHE A 83 -0.46 10.60 -18.33
N VAL A 84 -0.20 9.40 -17.79
CA VAL A 84 -0.03 9.15 -16.35
C VAL A 84 1.03 8.08 -16.11
N GLY A 85 1.82 8.19 -15.05
CA GLY A 85 2.72 7.09 -14.66
C GLY A 85 1.94 5.92 -14.05
N ALA A 86 1.75 4.87 -14.85
CA ALA A 86 1.10 3.62 -14.47
C ALA A 86 2.12 2.59 -13.94
N ILE A 87 2.90 2.96 -12.93
CA ILE A 87 3.95 2.07 -12.39
C ILE A 87 3.32 1.08 -11.41
N GLY A 88 3.42 -0.21 -11.72
CA GLY A 88 2.93 -1.30 -10.88
C GLY A 88 3.90 -1.73 -9.78
N TYR A 89 3.64 -2.86 -9.14
CA TYR A 89 4.45 -3.40 -8.04
C TYR A 89 5.91 -3.65 -8.43
N SER A 90 6.13 -4.02 -9.70
CA SER A 90 7.46 -4.29 -10.26
C SER A 90 8.34 -3.05 -10.41
N GLY A 91 7.82 -1.84 -10.16
CA GLY A 91 8.52 -0.60 -10.47
C GLY A 91 8.60 -0.30 -11.97
N LYS A 92 7.96 -1.12 -12.81
CA LYS A 92 7.86 -0.94 -14.27
C LYS A 92 6.47 -0.46 -14.70
N PRO A 93 6.36 0.25 -15.83
CA PRO A 93 5.08 0.75 -16.32
C PRO A 93 4.19 -0.38 -16.85
N ILE A 94 2.90 -0.30 -16.53
CA ILE A 94 1.82 -1.11 -17.08
C ILE A 94 1.20 -0.34 -18.24
N VAL A 95 1.39 -0.86 -19.46
CA VAL A 95 0.97 -0.21 -20.71
C VAL A 95 -0.39 -0.77 -21.13
N VAL A 96 -1.37 0.12 -21.18
CA VAL A 96 -2.74 -0.15 -21.65
C VAL A 96 -3.05 0.81 -22.80
N LEU A 97 -3.49 0.26 -23.93
CA LEU A 97 -4.06 1.01 -25.04
C LEU A 97 -5.52 1.31 -24.72
N VAL A 98 -5.90 2.58 -24.74
CA VAL A 98 -7.27 3.03 -24.44
C VAL A 98 -7.84 3.74 -25.65
N ALA A 99 -9.10 3.46 -25.97
CA ALA A 99 -9.86 4.14 -27.01
C ALA A 99 -11.07 4.88 -26.41
N ILE A 100 -11.27 6.13 -26.80
CA ILE A 100 -12.42 6.96 -26.41
C ILE A 100 -13.14 7.51 -27.64
N ASP A 101 -14.46 7.67 -27.56
CA ASP A 101 -15.25 8.35 -28.58
C ASP A 101 -15.18 9.89 -28.45
N LEU A 102 -15.82 10.60 -29.38
CA LEU A 102 -15.87 12.08 -29.38
C LEU A 102 -16.62 12.67 -28.18
N LYS A 103 -17.38 11.87 -27.43
CA LYS A 103 -18.13 12.28 -26.23
C LYS A 103 -17.35 12.04 -24.94
N GLY A 104 -16.21 11.34 -25.01
CA GLY A 104 -15.41 10.96 -23.83
C GLY A 104 -15.83 9.62 -23.21
N VAL A 105 -16.54 8.77 -23.96
CA VAL A 105 -16.89 7.40 -23.55
C VAL A 105 -15.79 6.44 -23.97
N ILE A 106 -15.33 5.60 -23.04
CA ILE A 106 -14.34 4.56 -23.33
C ILE A 106 -15.01 3.48 -24.19
N THR A 107 -14.47 3.24 -25.38
CA THR A 107 -14.99 2.25 -26.36
C THR A 107 -14.27 0.91 -26.27
N GLY A 108 -13.04 0.92 -25.75
CA GLY A 108 -12.26 -0.27 -25.46
C GLY A 108 -10.95 0.07 -24.76
N ALA A 109 -10.40 -0.91 -24.04
CA ALA A 109 -9.06 -0.83 -23.48
C ALA A 109 -8.38 -2.20 -23.60
N LYS A 110 -7.06 -2.23 -23.83
CA LYS A 110 -6.30 -3.47 -24.05
C LYS A 110 -4.96 -3.41 -23.34
N LEU A 111 -4.66 -4.44 -22.54
CA LEU A 111 -3.35 -4.62 -21.93
C LEU A 111 -2.32 -4.98 -23.00
N LEU A 112 -1.24 -4.20 -23.10
CA LEU A 112 -0.19 -4.41 -24.10
C LEU A 112 1.10 -4.96 -23.50
N LYS A 113 1.47 -4.49 -22.30
CA LYS A 113 2.73 -4.83 -21.65
C LYS A 113 2.63 -4.60 -20.15
N HIS A 114 3.06 -5.57 -19.35
CA HIS A 114 3.24 -5.39 -17.91
C HIS A 114 4.41 -6.26 -17.42
N SER A 115 4.92 -5.97 -16.23
CA SER A 115 5.95 -6.81 -15.57
C SER A 115 5.56 -7.19 -14.14
N GLU A 116 4.25 -7.30 -13.90
CA GLU A 116 3.71 -7.53 -12.57
C GLU A 116 3.99 -8.95 -12.08
N PRO A 117 4.78 -9.14 -11.00
CA PRO A 117 5.35 -10.46 -10.66
C PRO A 117 4.27 -11.47 -10.27
N ILE A 118 3.15 -11.01 -9.72
CA ILE A 118 2.02 -11.87 -9.35
C ILE A 118 1.26 -12.34 -10.60
N VAL A 119 1.14 -11.48 -11.61
CA VAL A 119 0.39 -11.75 -12.85
C VAL A 119 1.16 -12.66 -13.78
N LEU A 120 2.46 -12.40 -13.99
CA LEU A 120 3.31 -13.19 -14.90
C LEU A 120 3.43 -14.67 -14.49
N THR A 121 3.06 -15.01 -13.26
CA THR A 121 3.52 -16.23 -12.60
C THR A 121 2.44 -16.84 -11.67
N GLY A 122 1.21 -16.27 -11.59
CA GLY A 122 0.19 -16.78 -10.65
C GLY A 122 -1.28 -16.43 -10.89
N ILE A 123 -1.61 -15.26 -11.42
CA ILE A 123 -2.99 -14.90 -11.78
C ILE A 123 -3.11 -14.94 -13.31
N PRO A 124 -4.08 -15.67 -13.89
CA PRO A 124 -4.26 -15.69 -15.33
C PRO A 124 -4.44 -14.27 -15.87
N GLU A 125 -3.66 -13.90 -16.87
CA GLU A 125 -3.73 -12.59 -17.53
C GLU A 125 -5.15 -12.28 -18.03
N ALA A 126 -5.89 -13.33 -18.43
CA ALA A 126 -7.31 -13.27 -18.81
C ALA A 126 -8.22 -12.61 -17.75
N LYS A 127 -7.88 -12.70 -16.45
CA LYS A 127 -8.65 -12.02 -15.39
C LYS A 127 -8.42 -10.51 -15.39
N ILE A 128 -7.23 -10.08 -15.80
CA ILE A 128 -6.89 -8.66 -15.91
C ILE A 128 -7.50 -8.08 -17.17
N THR A 129 -7.43 -8.80 -18.29
CA THR A 129 -8.09 -8.36 -19.51
C THR A 129 -9.61 -8.27 -19.29
N SER A 130 -10.23 -9.25 -18.63
CA SER A 130 -11.66 -9.19 -18.28
C SER A 130 -12.02 -8.02 -17.36
N PHE A 131 -11.11 -7.60 -16.47
CA PHE A 131 -11.30 -6.39 -15.67
C PHE A 131 -11.22 -5.12 -16.53
N ILE A 132 -10.24 -5.07 -17.44
CA ILE A 132 -10.05 -3.94 -18.37
C ILE A 132 -11.22 -3.83 -19.36
N ASP A 133 -11.80 -4.96 -19.79
CA ASP A 133 -12.97 -4.99 -20.67
C ASP A 133 -14.20 -4.32 -20.01
N GLY A 134 -14.25 -4.31 -18.67
CA GLY A 134 -15.28 -3.65 -17.89
C GLY A 134 -15.35 -2.13 -18.09
N TYR A 135 -14.31 -1.48 -18.62
CA TYR A 135 -14.34 -0.02 -18.89
C TYR A 135 -15.12 0.36 -20.14
N LYS A 136 -15.48 -0.60 -20.98
CA LYS A 136 -16.24 -0.34 -22.20
C LYS A 136 -17.61 0.25 -21.84
N GLY A 137 -17.91 1.42 -22.39
CA GLY A 137 -19.16 2.16 -22.16
C GLY A 137 -19.11 3.17 -21.01
N ILE A 138 -17.99 3.32 -20.32
CA ILE A 138 -17.85 4.29 -19.23
C ILE A 138 -17.61 5.70 -19.78
N ASP A 139 -18.45 6.66 -19.39
CA ASP A 139 -18.28 8.09 -19.66
C ASP A 139 -17.33 8.71 -18.62
N ILE A 140 -16.10 9.02 -19.06
CA ILE A 140 -15.08 9.55 -18.15
C ILE A 140 -15.34 11.00 -17.74
N ILE A 141 -16.03 11.76 -18.58
CA ILE A 141 -16.31 13.18 -18.34
C ILE A 141 -17.45 13.30 -17.34
N LYS A 142 -18.49 12.47 -17.47
CA LYS A 142 -19.55 12.35 -16.47
C LYS A 142 -19.01 11.84 -15.14
N MET A 143 -18.17 10.80 -15.16
CA MET A 143 -17.51 10.28 -13.95
C MET A 143 -16.69 11.34 -13.22
N ALA A 144 -15.98 12.21 -13.94
CA ALA A 144 -15.19 13.28 -13.32
C ALA A 144 -16.07 14.38 -12.68
N LYS A 145 -17.28 14.63 -13.22
CA LYS A 145 -18.22 15.63 -12.69
C LYS A 145 -19.01 15.12 -11.48
N GLU A 146 -19.30 13.83 -11.42
CA GLU A 146 -20.02 13.20 -10.32
C GLU A 146 -19.01 12.71 -9.26
N LYS A 147 -18.80 13.49 -8.17
CA LYS A 147 -18.01 13.03 -7.02
C LYS A 147 -18.64 11.75 -6.44
N GLY A 148 -18.12 10.60 -6.84
CA GLY A 148 -18.61 9.29 -6.41
C GLY A 148 -18.70 8.23 -7.51
N GLY A 149 -18.00 8.42 -8.64
CA GLY A 149 -17.97 7.49 -9.78
C GLY A 149 -18.03 6.03 -9.38
N GLU A 150 -18.99 5.32 -9.97
CA GLU A 150 -19.44 3.96 -9.67
C GLU A 150 -18.31 3.01 -9.23
N PRO A 151 -18.61 2.07 -8.30
CA PRO A 151 -17.66 1.02 -7.97
C PRO A 151 -17.22 0.34 -9.28
N PRO A 152 -15.94 -0.05 -9.40
CA PRO A 152 -15.45 -0.63 -10.64
C PRO A 152 -16.41 -1.75 -11.08
N PRO A 153 -16.75 -1.84 -12.37
CA PRO A 153 -17.37 -3.05 -12.85
C PRO A 153 -16.34 -4.16 -12.62
N VAL A 154 -16.83 -5.32 -12.20
CA VAL A 154 -16.12 -6.57 -11.92
C VAL A 154 -15.35 -6.70 -10.58
N ASP A 155 -15.53 -7.86 -9.96
CA ASP A 155 -14.87 -8.32 -8.73
C ASP A 155 -13.36 -8.06 -8.74
N ILE A 156 -12.84 -7.42 -7.68
CA ILE A 156 -11.41 -7.25 -7.47
C ILE A 156 -10.72 -8.62 -7.55
N VAL A 157 -9.80 -8.78 -8.50
CA VAL A 157 -9.06 -10.03 -8.68
C VAL A 157 -8.24 -10.32 -7.42
N SER A 158 -8.67 -11.32 -6.66
CA SER A 158 -8.02 -11.75 -5.42
C SER A 158 -6.55 -12.08 -5.68
N GLY A 159 -5.64 -11.38 -4.98
CA GLY A 159 -4.19 -11.54 -5.10
C GLY A 159 -3.48 -10.54 -6.03
N ALA A 160 -4.18 -9.81 -6.91
CA ALA A 160 -3.59 -8.74 -7.78
C ALA A 160 -4.22 -7.37 -7.52
N THR A 161 -4.75 -7.15 -6.32
CA THR A 161 -5.54 -5.95 -5.99
C THR A 161 -4.78 -4.65 -6.28
N VAL A 162 -3.49 -4.56 -5.91
CA VAL A 162 -2.65 -3.37 -6.17
C VAL A 162 -2.51 -3.11 -7.68
N THR A 163 -2.13 -4.13 -8.44
CA THR A 163 -2.01 -4.05 -9.91
C THR A 163 -3.32 -3.61 -10.56
N ILE A 164 -4.44 -4.21 -10.17
CA ILE A 164 -5.77 -3.86 -10.69
C ILE A 164 -6.16 -2.43 -10.35
N MET A 165 -5.84 -1.94 -9.15
CA MET A 165 -6.10 -0.55 -8.78
C MET A 165 -5.21 0.45 -9.50
N VAL A 166 -3.95 0.10 -9.78
CA VAL A 166 -3.08 0.95 -10.62
C VAL A 166 -3.60 0.98 -12.04
N ILE A 167 -4.08 -0.15 -12.59
CA ILE A 167 -4.73 -0.20 -13.89
C ILE A 167 -5.99 0.67 -13.89
N ASP A 168 -6.88 0.52 -12.90
CA ASP A 168 -8.12 1.30 -12.74
C ASP A 168 -7.86 2.80 -12.73
N ASP A 169 -6.99 3.23 -11.82
CA ASP A 169 -6.63 4.62 -11.66
C ASP A 169 -5.93 5.17 -12.91
N SER A 170 -5.06 4.37 -13.55
CA SER A 170 -4.37 4.80 -14.76
C SER A 170 -5.31 4.96 -15.96
N ILE A 171 -6.26 4.04 -16.17
CA ILE A 171 -7.23 4.13 -17.27
C ILE A 171 -8.11 5.36 -17.06
N LYS A 172 -8.63 5.56 -15.86
CA LYS A 172 -9.49 6.71 -15.55
C LYS A 172 -8.77 8.05 -15.73
N ARG A 173 -7.61 8.22 -15.10
CA ARG A 173 -6.85 9.48 -15.14
C ARG A 173 -6.25 9.74 -16.52
N ALA A 174 -5.74 8.73 -17.21
CA ALA A 174 -5.25 8.90 -18.58
C ALA A 174 -6.37 9.30 -19.53
N SER A 175 -7.54 8.67 -19.43
CA SER A 175 -8.69 8.99 -20.28
C SER A 175 -9.20 10.41 -20.06
N LEU A 176 -9.26 10.85 -18.80
CA LEU A 176 -9.63 12.22 -18.48
C LEU A 176 -8.59 13.23 -19.01
N ARG A 177 -7.28 12.96 -18.83
CA ARG A 177 -6.21 13.83 -19.34
C ARG A 177 -6.20 13.87 -20.87
N ALA A 178 -6.39 12.74 -21.54
CA ALA A 178 -6.52 12.68 -23.00
C ALA A 178 -7.74 13.47 -23.48
N ALA A 179 -8.90 13.33 -22.83
CA ALA A 179 -10.11 14.08 -23.16
C ALA A 179 -9.92 15.61 -22.99
N ILE A 180 -9.17 16.05 -21.97
CA ILE A 180 -8.81 17.46 -21.76
C ILE A 180 -7.89 17.95 -22.88
N VAL A 181 -6.84 17.20 -23.23
CA VAL A 181 -5.89 17.55 -24.30
C VAL A 181 -6.58 17.66 -25.66
N LEU A 182 -7.55 16.77 -25.91
CA LEU A 182 -8.36 16.74 -27.13
C LEU A 182 -9.51 17.76 -27.12
N GLY A 183 -9.74 18.45 -25.99
CA GLY A 183 -10.80 19.45 -25.87
C GLY A 183 -12.22 18.88 -25.96
N LEU A 184 -12.40 17.59 -25.69
CA LEU A 184 -13.69 16.91 -25.82
C LEU A 184 -14.71 17.53 -24.85
N ASN A 185 -15.95 17.67 -25.33
CA ASN A 185 -17.10 18.11 -24.54
C ASN A 185 -16.91 19.45 -23.78
N GLY A 186 -16.16 20.40 -24.37
CA GLY A 186 -15.93 21.73 -23.81
C GLY A 186 -14.79 21.83 -22.79
N LEU A 187 -14.01 20.76 -22.59
CA LEU A 187 -12.88 20.73 -21.65
C LEU A 187 -11.66 21.55 -22.10
N ALA A 188 -11.65 22.07 -23.33
CA ALA A 188 -10.52 22.78 -23.92
C ALA A 188 -10.18 24.15 -23.27
N GLN A 189 -11.04 24.67 -22.39
CA GLN A 189 -10.91 26.05 -21.87
C GLN A 189 -10.18 26.21 -20.53
N SER A 190 -9.70 25.15 -19.85
CA SER A 190 -9.12 25.32 -18.50
C SER A 190 -7.60 25.55 -18.44
N ASN A 191 -6.87 25.53 -19.56
CA ASN A 191 -5.39 25.52 -19.55
C ASN A 191 -4.72 26.80 -20.07
N ALA A 192 -5.39 27.96 -20.00
CA ALA A 192 -4.62 29.21 -19.95
C ALA A 192 -3.78 29.17 -18.67
N VAL A 193 -2.46 29.29 -18.77
CA VAL A 193 -1.56 29.48 -17.61
C VAL A 193 -2.22 30.52 -16.70
N LYS A 194 -2.79 30.06 -15.58
CA LYS A 194 -3.51 30.97 -14.68
C LYS A 194 -2.51 31.99 -14.23
N ALA A 195 -2.72 33.24 -14.65
CA ALA A 195 -1.97 34.36 -14.08
C ALA A 195 -2.15 34.28 -12.57
N LYS A 196 -1.05 34.33 -11.82
CA LYS A 196 -1.10 34.17 -10.37
C LYS A 196 -1.89 35.36 -9.81
N LYS A 197 -3.09 35.09 -9.32
CA LYS A 197 -3.96 36.08 -8.68
C LYS A 197 -3.67 36.08 -7.19
N THR A 198 -3.30 37.23 -6.64
CA THR A 198 -3.11 37.45 -5.21
C THR A 198 -4.05 38.53 -4.71
N LEU A 199 -4.45 38.46 -3.45
CA LEU A 199 -5.26 39.51 -2.84
C LEU A 199 -4.42 40.76 -2.66
N ILE A 200 -4.97 41.92 -3.04
CA ILE A 200 -4.39 43.21 -2.71
C ILE A 200 -4.63 43.45 -1.22
N PRO A 201 -3.60 43.82 -0.44
CA PRO A 201 -3.81 44.33 0.92
C PRO A 201 -4.72 45.56 0.84
N SER A 202 -5.97 45.43 1.28
CA SER A 202 -6.96 46.51 1.19
C SER A 202 -7.01 47.35 2.46
N GLU A 203 -7.27 48.66 2.31
CA GLU A 203 -7.63 49.51 3.43
C GLU A 203 -9.01 49.10 3.99
N LEU A 204 -9.17 49.22 5.31
CA LEU A 204 -10.35 48.75 6.05
C LEU A 204 -11.52 49.76 5.97
N GLU A 205 -12.11 49.87 4.79
CA GLU A 205 -13.34 50.62 4.54
C GLU A 205 -14.60 49.78 4.84
N GLU A 206 -15.65 50.44 5.36
CA GLU A 206 -16.97 49.84 5.58
C GLU A 206 -17.87 50.20 4.39
N LEU A 207 -18.41 49.18 3.72
CA LEU A 207 -19.24 49.29 2.52
C LEU A 207 -20.71 49.03 2.86
N ASP A 208 -21.62 49.74 2.20
CA ASP A 208 -23.06 49.50 2.30
C ASP A 208 -23.49 48.28 1.45
N TRP A 209 -24.68 47.76 1.72
CA TRP A 209 -25.20 46.57 1.04
C TRP A 209 -25.37 46.77 -0.47
N THR A 210 -25.78 47.97 -0.88
CA THR A 210 -25.96 48.33 -2.29
C THR A 210 -24.63 48.24 -3.05
N THR A 211 -23.54 48.76 -2.47
CA THR A 211 -22.20 48.67 -3.05
C THR A 211 -21.72 47.23 -3.11
N LEU A 212 -21.89 46.45 -2.02
CA LEU A 212 -21.44 45.06 -1.94
C LEU A 212 -22.10 44.15 -2.99
N ILE A 213 -23.39 44.35 -3.30
CA ILE A 213 -24.04 43.62 -4.39
C ILE A 213 -23.61 44.18 -5.76
N GLY A 214 -23.53 45.50 -5.89
CA GLY A 214 -23.24 46.18 -7.15
C GLY A 214 -21.85 45.88 -7.69
N ASP A 215 -20.83 45.88 -6.82
CA ASP A 215 -19.44 45.58 -7.20
C ASP A 215 -19.17 44.08 -7.33
N GLY A 216 -20.00 43.25 -6.68
CA GLY A 216 -19.91 41.80 -6.69
C GLY A 216 -19.18 41.14 -5.55
N SER A 217 -18.89 41.90 -4.49
CA SER A 217 -18.43 41.40 -3.21
C SER A 217 -19.44 40.43 -2.57
N VAL A 218 -20.74 40.60 -2.88
CA VAL A 218 -21.83 39.69 -2.55
C VAL A 218 -22.51 39.26 -3.86
N ARG A 219 -22.68 37.95 -4.06
CA ARG A 219 -23.40 37.38 -5.22
C ARG A 219 -24.70 36.73 -4.78
N ARG A 220 -25.70 36.71 -5.67
CA ARG A 220 -27.06 36.24 -5.41
C ARG A 220 -27.46 35.15 -6.41
N LEU A 221 -28.16 34.12 -5.92
CA LEU A 221 -28.86 33.10 -6.68
C LEU A 221 -30.30 33.05 -6.17
N LYS A 222 -31.27 33.38 -7.03
CA LYS A 222 -32.69 33.29 -6.70
C LYS A 222 -33.31 32.16 -7.51
N LEU A 223 -33.99 31.24 -6.84
CA LEU A 223 -34.75 30.15 -7.45
C LEU A 223 -36.21 30.23 -7.01
N THR A 224 -37.10 30.07 -7.98
CA THR A 224 -38.54 29.92 -7.78
C THR A 224 -38.92 28.45 -7.72
N ILE A 225 -40.17 28.17 -7.32
CA ILE A 225 -40.71 26.80 -7.35
C ILE A 225 -40.75 26.26 -8.79
N ALA A 226 -41.05 27.12 -9.77
CA ALA A 226 -41.00 26.76 -11.18
C ALA A 226 -39.61 26.29 -11.62
N ASP A 227 -38.56 27.05 -11.30
CA ASP A 227 -37.17 26.71 -11.68
C ASP A 227 -36.73 25.33 -11.15
N VAL A 228 -37.19 24.99 -9.94
CA VAL A 228 -36.90 23.70 -9.30
C VAL A 228 -37.71 22.57 -9.93
N ASN A 229 -38.99 22.80 -10.20
CA ASN A 229 -39.85 21.83 -10.88
C ASN A 229 -39.34 21.51 -12.29
N GLU A 230 -38.96 22.53 -13.06
CA GLU A 230 -38.37 22.39 -14.38
C GLU A 230 -37.02 21.66 -14.32
N GLY A 231 -36.14 22.02 -13.37
CA GLY A 231 -34.84 21.35 -13.22
C GLY A 231 -34.93 19.84 -12.95
N PHE A 232 -35.96 19.38 -12.23
CA PHE A 232 -36.22 17.95 -12.05
C PHE A 232 -36.89 17.29 -13.27
N ASN A 233 -37.65 18.03 -14.07
CA ASN A 233 -38.17 17.55 -15.35
C ASN A 233 -37.01 17.31 -16.34
N ASP A 234 -36.08 18.26 -16.43
CA ASP A 234 -34.90 18.18 -17.29
C ASP A 234 -33.96 17.04 -16.90
N GLN A 235 -33.87 16.73 -15.61
CA GLN A 235 -33.11 15.58 -15.11
C GLN A 235 -33.69 14.23 -15.57
N GLY A 236 -34.98 14.17 -15.94
CA GLY A 236 -35.63 12.98 -16.47
C GLY A 236 -35.95 11.88 -15.44
N ASN A 237 -35.80 12.14 -14.13
CA ASN A 237 -36.10 11.16 -13.09
C ASN A 237 -37.61 11.10 -12.81
N GLN A 238 -38.29 10.07 -13.35
CA GLN A 238 -39.74 9.91 -13.26
C GLN A 238 -40.30 9.93 -11.82
N GLN A 239 -39.56 9.39 -10.84
CA GLN A 239 -40.02 9.35 -9.44
C GLN A 239 -39.94 10.72 -8.75
N ALA A 240 -38.98 11.56 -9.16
CA ALA A 240 -38.84 12.93 -8.68
C ALA A 240 -39.81 13.89 -9.39
N ILE A 241 -40.09 13.64 -10.68
CA ILE A 241 -41.09 14.36 -11.48
C ILE A 241 -42.50 14.14 -10.90
N ALA A 242 -42.81 12.91 -10.48
CA ALA A 242 -44.09 12.58 -9.83
C ALA A 242 -44.31 13.28 -8.46
N ARG A 243 -43.31 14.00 -7.94
CA ARG A 243 -43.35 14.70 -6.65
C ARG A 243 -42.86 16.14 -6.80
N PRO A 244 -43.61 17.02 -7.49
CA PRO A 244 -43.24 18.41 -7.65
C PRO A 244 -43.24 19.14 -6.30
N GLU A 245 -42.42 20.19 -6.22
CA GLU A 245 -42.42 21.10 -5.08
C GLU A 245 -43.76 21.85 -5.04
N LYS A 246 -44.33 22.00 -3.83
CA LYS A 246 -45.68 22.56 -3.66
C LYS A 246 -45.63 24.06 -3.45
N GLY A 247 -46.49 24.81 -4.13
CA GLY A 247 -46.67 26.25 -3.99
C GLY A 247 -47.06 26.88 -5.32
N ALA A 248 -47.16 28.22 -5.37
CA ALA A 248 -47.31 28.90 -6.65
C ALA A 248 -45.96 28.96 -7.38
N ASP A 249 -45.97 28.88 -8.70
CA ASP A 249 -44.76 28.83 -9.53
C ASP A 249 -43.77 29.98 -9.26
N GLN A 250 -44.31 31.17 -9.01
CA GLN A 250 -43.56 32.40 -8.71
C GLN A 250 -43.08 32.51 -7.25
N ASP A 251 -43.48 31.61 -6.36
CA ASP A 251 -43.05 31.62 -4.97
C ASP A 251 -41.53 31.36 -4.90
N ILE A 252 -40.87 32.07 -3.99
CA ILE A 252 -39.43 31.97 -3.81
C ILE A 252 -39.12 30.65 -3.10
N PHE A 253 -38.49 29.73 -3.82
CA PHE A 253 -37.98 28.49 -3.23
C PHE A 253 -36.79 28.80 -2.32
N ILE A 254 -35.80 29.52 -2.86
CA ILE A 254 -34.66 30.05 -2.09
C ILE A 254 -34.09 31.31 -2.76
N ASP A 255 -33.69 32.26 -1.94
CA ASP A 255 -32.94 33.46 -2.32
C ASP A 255 -31.62 33.47 -1.55
N LEU A 256 -30.58 32.96 -2.21
CA LEU A 256 -29.29 32.61 -1.64
C LEU A 256 -28.25 33.67 -1.99
N TYR A 257 -27.47 34.11 -1.01
CA TYR A 257 -26.38 35.04 -1.19
C TYR A 257 -25.10 34.46 -0.62
N ALA A 258 -23.97 34.78 -1.25
CA ALA A 258 -22.65 34.32 -0.81
C ALA A 258 -21.58 35.40 -0.98
N ALA A 259 -20.64 35.44 -0.03
CA ALA A 259 -19.47 36.32 -0.09
C ALA A 259 -18.23 35.67 0.53
N SER A 260 -17.05 36.05 0.00
CA SER A 260 -15.75 35.69 0.57
C SER A 260 -15.36 36.69 1.67
N LEU A 261 -14.94 36.19 2.82
CA LEU A 261 -14.50 36.99 3.97
C LEU A 261 -12.97 37.15 4.03
N ASN A 262 -12.27 36.65 3.00
CA ASN A 262 -10.82 36.79 2.89
C ASN A 262 -10.38 38.24 2.61
N VAL A 263 -11.30 39.10 2.16
CA VAL A 263 -11.06 40.54 2.00
C VAL A 263 -11.51 41.26 3.28
N PRO A 264 -10.60 41.97 3.98
CA PRO A 264 -10.93 42.65 5.24
C PRO A 264 -12.13 43.60 5.16
N SER A 265 -12.25 44.37 4.08
CA SER A 265 -13.34 45.34 3.88
C SER A 265 -14.69 44.65 3.73
N ILE A 266 -14.77 43.56 2.95
CA ILE A 266 -15.98 42.73 2.81
C ILE A 266 -16.34 42.10 4.15
N ALA A 267 -15.36 41.51 4.85
CA ALA A 267 -15.58 40.84 6.12
C ALA A 267 -16.05 41.80 7.21
N LYS A 268 -15.43 42.98 7.34
CA LYS A 268 -15.81 43.97 8.34
C LYS A 268 -17.20 44.55 8.06
N SER A 269 -17.54 44.77 6.79
CA SER A 269 -18.86 45.30 6.39
C SER A 269 -19.98 44.31 6.70
N LEU A 270 -19.80 43.02 6.37
CA LEU A 270 -20.82 42.00 6.58
C LEU A 270 -20.95 41.55 8.05
N LEU A 271 -19.83 41.41 8.76
CA LEU A 271 -19.80 40.94 10.15
C LEU A 271 -19.95 42.07 11.18
N GLY A 272 -19.66 43.31 10.81
CA GLY A 272 -19.55 44.43 11.75
C GLY A 272 -18.39 44.32 12.74
N LYS A 273 -18.17 45.40 13.51
CA LYS A 273 -16.95 45.62 14.31
C LYS A 273 -16.70 44.56 15.39
N TRP A 274 -17.75 44.04 16.03
CA TRP A 274 -17.62 43.07 17.12
C TRP A 274 -17.33 41.67 16.58
N GLU A 275 -18.12 41.21 15.62
CA GLU A 275 -17.97 39.85 15.10
C GLU A 275 -16.74 39.73 14.20
N TYR A 276 -16.34 40.79 13.50
CA TYR A 276 -15.06 40.82 12.78
C TYR A 276 -13.86 40.58 13.71
N ARG A 277 -13.88 41.10 14.95
CA ARG A 277 -12.82 40.80 15.94
C ARG A 277 -12.84 39.34 16.39
N ASN A 278 -14.01 38.73 16.53
CA ASN A 278 -14.13 37.30 16.85
C ASN A 278 -13.66 36.43 15.70
N TYR A 279 -13.99 36.83 14.47
CA TYR A 279 -13.53 36.21 13.24
C TYR A 279 -12.00 36.19 13.15
N LEU A 280 -11.34 37.33 13.37
CA LEU A 280 -9.88 37.43 13.36
C LEU A 280 -9.19 36.57 14.43
N LYS A 281 -9.82 36.38 15.60
CA LYS A 281 -9.29 35.50 16.64
C LYS A 281 -9.38 34.01 16.28
N ARG A 282 -10.34 33.63 15.43
CA ARG A 282 -10.64 32.23 15.10
C ARG A 282 -10.01 31.78 13.78
N ILE A 283 -9.93 32.65 12.78
CA ILE A 283 -9.37 32.30 11.48
C ILE A 283 -7.86 32.05 11.58
N LYS A 284 -7.38 30.94 11.01
CA LYS A 284 -5.96 30.61 10.95
C LYS A 284 -5.29 31.26 9.74
N GLN A 285 -3.98 31.44 9.80
CA GLN A 285 -3.21 31.94 8.66
C GLN A 285 -3.38 31.01 7.44
N GLY A 286 -3.75 31.58 6.29
CA GLY A 286 -4.00 30.84 5.05
C GLY A 286 -5.35 30.13 4.96
N GLN A 287 -6.16 30.15 6.02
CA GLN A 287 -7.52 29.59 6.00
C GLN A 287 -8.48 30.58 5.32
N SER A 288 -9.45 30.05 4.57
CA SER A 288 -10.49 30.87 3.93
C SER A 288 -11.83 30.78 4.67
N ALA A 289 -12.66 31.80 4.50
CA ALA A 289 -13.97 31.86 5.14
C ALA A 289 -15.01 32.52 4.24
N PHE A 290 -16.25 32.09 4.42
CA PHE A 290 -17.38 32.47 3.58
C PHE A 290 -18.56 32.81 4.46
N VAL A 291 -19.38 33.76 4.02
CA VAL A 291 -20.71 33.95 4.57
C VAL A 291 -21.75 33.53 3.54
N VAL A 292 -22.74 32.77 3.99
CA VAL A 292 -23.89 32.36 3.19
C VAL A 292 -25.14 32.88 3.90
N MET A 293 -25.96 33.60 3.14
CA MET A 293 -27.22 34.17 3.61
C MET A 293 -28.36 33.60 2.78
N GLY A 294 -29.51 33.35 3.39
CA GLY A 294 -30.62 32.70 2.71
C GLY A 294 -31.97 33.18 3.23
N ASN A 295 -32.87 33.42 2.28
CA ASN A 295 -34.30 33.59 2.49
C ASN A 295 -35.08 32.56 1.66
N GLY A 296 -36.33 32.31 2.01
CA GLY A 296 -37.21 31.37 1.30
C GLY A 296 -37.64 30.15 2.13
N ALA A 297 -38.34 29.24 1.46
CA ALA A 297 -38.87 28.02 2.08
C ALA A 297 -37.79 26.94 2.24
N TYR A 298 -36.83 26.88 1.33
CA TYR A 298 -35.74 25.89 1.35
C TYR A 298 -34.51 26.43 2.08
N SER A 299 -34.05 25.68 3.09
CA SER A 299 -32.84 26.01 3.85
C SER A 299 -31.59 25.44 3.21
N PHE A 300 -30.54 26.26 3.13
CA PHE A 300 -29.20 25.82 2.69
C PHE A 300 -28.46 25.00 3.76
N ARG A 301 -28.94 25.00 5.01
CA ARG A 301 -28.26 24.31 6.13
C ARG A 301 -28.47 22.80 6.12
N GLY A 302 -29.59 22.36 5.56
CA GLY A 302 -29.90 20.93 5.44
C GLY A 302 -30.56 20.29 6.65
N SER A 303 -30.93 19.02 6.49
CA SER A 303 -31.55 18.20 7.54
C SER A 303 -30.53 17.41 8.37
N GLY A 304 -29.27 17.35 7.92
CA GLY A 304 -28.18 16.62 8.58
C GLY A 304 -27.47 17.38 9.70
N TYR A 305 -28.02 18.52 10.15
CA TYR A 305 -27.41 19.36 11.19
C TYR A 305 -27.53 18.70 12.58
N VAL A 306 -26.55 17.86 12.90
CA VAL A 306 -26.30 17.28 14.23
C VAL A 306 -24.86 17.61 14.65
N ARG A 307 -24.53 17.61 15.94
CA ARG A 307 -23.14 17.79 16.40
C ARG A 307 -22.24 16.72 15.75
N GLY A 308 -21.20 17.15 15.03
CA GLY A 308 -20.32 16.32 14.19
C GLY A 308 -20.77 16.12 12.74
N GLY A 309 -21.87 16.74 12.32
CA GLY A 309 -22.46 16.59 10.98
C GLY A 309 -21.85 17.49 9.89
N ILE A 310 -22.23 17.21 8.65
CA ILE A 310 -21.88 18.00 7.45
C ILE A 310 -23.06 18.84 6.99
N PHE A 311 -22.77 19.94 6.30
CA PHE A 311 -23.77 20.69 5.55
C PHE A 311 -23.97 19.98 4.20
N ASP A 312 -25.05 19.21 4.08
CA ASP A 312 -25.32 18.31 2.96
C ASP A 312 -25.90 19.02 1.72
N ARG A 313 -26.35 20.27 1.87
CA ARG A 313 -26.96 21.06 0.78
C ARG A 313 -26.07 22.10 0.13
N ILE A 314 -24.89 22.36 0.67
CA ILE A 314 -23.96 23.35 0.10
C ILE A 314 -22.52 22.85 0.06
N GLN A 315 -21.81 23.21 -1.00
CA GLN A 315 -20.37 23.03 -1.11
C GLN A 315 -19.76 24.15 -1.96
N VAL A 316 -18.51 24.51 -1.66
CA VAL A 316 -17.74 25.41 -2.53
C VAL A 316 -16.92 24.56 -3.49
N VAL A 317 -16.95 24.88 -4.78
CA VAL A 317 -16.18 24.19 -5.82
C VAL A 317 -15.23 25.18 -6.48
N GLN A 318 -13.95 24.83 -6.53
CA GLN A 318 -12.90 25.55 -7.25
C GLN A 318 -12.05 24.55 -8.02
N ASP A 319 -11.83 24.79 -9.31
CA ASP A 319 -11.02 23.93 -10.20
C ASP A 319 -11.41 22.44 -10.22
N GLY A 320 -12.71 22.16 -10.08
CA GLY A 320 -13.24 20.78 -10.02
C GLY A 320 -13.14 20.14 -8.64
N GLU A 321 -12.42 20.74 -7.70
CA GLU A 321 -12.37 20.31 -6.31
C GLU A 321 -13.49 20.94 -5.47
N GLY A 322 -14.39 20.10 -4.95
CA GLY A 322 -15.46 20.51 -4.04
C GLY A 322 -15.08 20.36 -2.56
N MET A 323 -15.24 21.41 -1.76
CA MET A 323 -15.10 21.40 -0.30
C MET A 323 -16.47 21.53 0.38
N ARG A 324 -16.74 20.65 1.34
CA ARG A 324 -17.97 20.66 2.15
C ARG A 324 -17.71 21.27 3.52
N PHE A 325 -18.73 21.92 4.06
CA PHE A 325 -18.66 22.50 5.40
C PHE A 325 -19.07 21.50 6.48
N THR A 326 -18.50 21.67 7.66
CA THR A 326 -18.79 20.87 8.86
C THR A 326 -19.21 21.79 10.00
N ASP A 327 -19.85 21.23 11.02
CA ASP A 327 -20.24 21.96 12.23
C ASP A 327 -19.05 22.65 12.94
N ARG A 328 -17.85 22.04 12.90
CA ARG A 328 -16.61 22.61 13.48
C ARG A 328 -16.20 23.93 12.82
N GLY A 329 -16.51 24.09 11.54
CA GLY A 329 -16.23 25.29 10.75
C GLY A 329 -17.40 26.26 10.69
N TYR A 330 -18.46 26.08 11.47
CA TYR A 330 -19.70 26.84 11.35
C TYR A 330 -19.90 27.83 12.52
N LYS A 331 -20.58 28.94 12.23
CA LYS A 331 -21.20 29.84 13.21
C LYS A 331 -22.46 30.48 12.61
N ASN A 332 -23.57 30.43 13.35
CA ASN A 332 -24.77 31.19 13.02
C ASN A 332 -24.54 32.67 13.41
N LEU A 333 -24.72 33.59 12.47
CA LEU A 333 -24.53 35.02 12.72
C LEU A 333 -25.83 35.74 13.11
N GLY A 334 -26.98 35.18 12.77
CA GLY A 334 -28.29 35.80 12.99
C GLY A 334 -28.60 36.90 11.95
N GLU A 335 -27.74 37.91 11.85
CA GLU A 335 -27.94 39.08 10.99
C GLU A 335 -26.67 39.45 10.20
N VAL A 336 -26.85 40.32 9.20
CA VAL A 336 -25.78 40.96 8.43
C VAL A 336 -25.74 42.43 8.86
N LEU A 337 -24.55 42.98 9.13
CA LEU A 337 -24.41 44.33 9.69
C LEU A 337 -24.08 45.41 8.65
N ALA A 338 -24.05 45.06 7.37
CA ALA A 338 -23.86 46.03 6.30
C ALA A 338 -25.08 46.97 6.23
N GLU A 339 -24.82 48.28 6.12
CA GLU A 339 -25.87 49.30 6.07
C GLU A 339 -26.81 49.06 4.87
N GLY A 340 -28.12 49.08 5.11
CA GLY A 340 -29.12 48.82 4.08
C GLY A 340 -29.29 47.34 3.69
N SER A 341 -28.69 46.40 4.43
CA SER A 341 -28.91 44.97 4.18
C SER A 341 -30.34 44.54 4.54
N PRO A 342 -30.95 43.62 3.77
CA PRO A 342 -32.26 43.08 4.08
C PRO A 342 -32.18 42.08 5.24
N ASP A 343 -33.32 41.84 5.89
CA ASP A 343 -33.42 40.80 6.90
C ASP A 343 -33.29 39.41 6.25
N PHE A 344 -32.46 38.57 6.85
CA PHE A 344 -32.23 37.19 6.43
C PHE A 344 -32.71 36.20 7.49
N ARG A 345 -33.45 35.19 7.06
CA ARG A 345 -33.88 34.08 7.92
C ARG A 345 -32.69 33.23 8.37
N GLU A 346 -31.70 33.06 7.51
CA GLU A 346 -30.52 32.25 7.77
C GLU A 346 -29.25 33.01 7.38
N VAL A 347 -28.37 33.29 8.34
CA VAL A 347 -27.03 33.85 8.09
C VAL A 347 -25.98 32.95 8.73
N ALA A 348 -25.05 32.45 7.93
CA ALA A 348 -24.06 31.48 8.38
C ALA A 348 -22.66 31.86 7.94
N LEU A 349 -21.74 31.86 8.90
CA LEU A 349 -20.30 31.95 8.70
C LEU A 349 -19.71 30.54 8.62
N PHE A 350 -18.95 30.28 7.56
CA PHE A 350 -18.25 29.03 7.30
C PHE A 350 -16.75 29.25 7.16
N TYR A 351 -15.96 28.46 7.89
CA TYR A 351 -14.53 28.35 7.72
C TYR A 351 -14.20 27.13 6.86
N ALA A 352 -13.29 27.30 5.90
CA ALA A 352 -12.76 26.20 5.12
C ALA A 352 -12.05 25.18 6.03
N PRO A 353 -12.11 23.87 5.71
CA PRO A 353 -11.26 22.86 6.34
C PRO A 353 -9.78 23.26 6.28
N ALA A 354 -8.98 22.89 7.29
CA ALA A 354 -7.59 23.31 7.39
C ALA A 354 -6.68 22.73 6.29
N ASP A 355 -7.12 21.66 5.65
CA ASP A 355 -6.49 20.91 4.56
C ASP A 355 -7.06 21.27 3.18
N ALA A 356 -8.05 22.17 3.10
CA ALA A 356 -8.64 22.58 1.83
C ALA A 356 -7.66 23.46 1.03
N ILE A 357 -7.31 23.01 -0.17
CA ILE A 357 -6.56 23.81 -1.15
C ILE A 357 -7.56 24.77 -1.79
N PHE A 358 -7.47 26.06 -1.45
CA PHE A 358 -8.39 27.08 -1.96
C PHE A 358 -7.68 28.43 -2.08
N ASN A 359 -7.72 29.02 -3.28
CA ASN A 359 -7.25 30.38 -3.51
C ASN A 359 -8.44 31.36 -3.53
N PRO A 360 -8.57 32.25 -2.54
CA PRO A 360 -9.68 33.21 -2.51
C PRO A 360 -9.67 34.20 -3.68
N ALA A 361 -8.51 34.45 -4.29
CA ALA A 361 -8.38 35.39 -5.41
C ALA A 361 -8.88 34.82 -6.75
N ASP A 362 -9.05 33.49 -6.84
CA ASP A 362 -9.58 32.81 -8.02
C ASP A 362 -11.10 32.72 -7.99
N SER A 363 -11.71 32.47 -9.15
CA SER A 363 -13.15 32.22 -9.24
C SER A 363 -13.50 30.89 -8.57
N TRP A 364 -14.64 30.85 -7.91
CA TRP A 364 -15.21 29.66 -7.30
C TRP A 364 -16.72 29.71 -7.42
N ARG A 365 -17.40 28.58 -7.18
CA ARG A 365 -18.86 28.51 -7.21
C ARG A 365 -19.39 27.87 -5.94
N LEU A 366 -20.42 28.46 -5.35
CA LEU A 366 -21.21 27.83 -4.30
C LEU A 366 -22.26 26.96 -4.97
N GLN A 367 -22.14 25.65 -4.81
CA GLN A 367 -23.11 24.69 -5.34
C GLN A 367 -24.17 24.40 -4.28
N LEU A 368 -25.42 24.71 -4.60
CA LEU A 368 -26.61 24.39 -3.81
C LEU A 368 -27.21 23.08 -4.33
N LEU A 369 -27.32 22.09 -3.45
CA LEU A 369 -27.94 20.79 -3.72
C LEU A 369 -29.41 20.82 -3.28
N VAL A 370 -30.31 20.80 -4.25
CA VAL A 370 -31.75 20.73 -4.05
C VAL A 370 -32.19 19.28 -4.11
N GLN A 371 -32.83 18.80 -3.05
CA GLN A 371 -33.18 17.38 -2.90
C GLN A 371 -34.70 17.17 -2.97
N ARG A 372 -35.12 16.06 -3.58
CA ARG A 372 -36.49 15.51 -3.50
C ARG A 372 -36.47 14.12 -2.89
N ALA A 373 -37.29 13.90 -1.87
CA ALA A 373 -37.49 12.56 -1.33
C ALA A 373 -38.40 11.77 -2.27
N VAL A 374 -37.87 10.67 -2.83
CA VAL A 374 -38.61 9.76 -3.73
C VAL A 374 -39.01 8.46 -3.03
N GLY A 375 -38.52 8.23 -1.81
CA GLY A 375 -38.90 7.13 -0.94
C GLY A 375 -38.55 7.44 0.54
N PRO A 376 -38.73 6.48 1.46
CA PRO A 376 -38.44 6.67 2.88
C PRO A 376 -36.97 6.98 3.17
N LEU A 377 -36.05 6.45 2.36
CA LEU A 377 -34.60 6.65 2.49
C LEU A 377 -33.96 7.21 1.22
N GLU A 378 -34.72 7.29 0.12
CA GLU A 378 -34.20 7.64 -1.20
C GLU A 378 -34.47 9.11 -1.53
N LYS A 379 -33.42 9.79 -1.97
CA LYS A 379 -33.45 11.20 -2.36
C LYS A 379 -32.74 11.40 -3.69
N VAL A 380 -33.34 12.22 -4.54
CA VAL A 380 -32.77 12.65 -5.81
C VAL A 380 -32.33 14.10 -5.67
N PHE A 381 -31.16 14.44 -6.20
CA PHE A 381 -30.58 15.77 -6.09
C PHE A 381 -30.40 16.40 -7.46
N ILE A 382 -30.62 17.70 -7.55
CA ILE A 382 -30.17 18.57 -8.63
C ILE A 382 -29.28 19.67 -8.03
N SER A 383 -28.35 20.18 -8.82
CA SER A 383 -27.42 21.20 -8.35
C SER A 383 -27.58 22.52 -9.09
N TYR A 384 -27.68 23.60 -8.32
CA TYR A 384 -27.63 24.97 -8.82
C TYR A 384 -26.34 25.63 -8.38
N GLU A 385 -25.79 26.50 -9.21
CA GLU A 385 -24.47 27.07 -9.01
C GLU A 385 -24.55 28.59 -8.92
N LEU A 386 -24.06 29.13 -7.81
CA LEU A 386 -23.81 30.56 -7.63
C LEU A 386 -22.34 30.81 -7.92
N ASN A 387 -22.05 31.36 -9.10
CA ASN A 387 -20.70 31.71 -9.51
C ASN A 387 -20.22 32.95 -8.75
N TYR A 388 -19.01 32.87 -8.18
CA TYR A 388 -18.39 33.93 -7.43
C TYR A 388 -17.01 34.26 -8.00
N GLN A 389 -16.80 35.54 -8.24
CA GLN A 389 -15.52 36.09 -8.66
C GLN A 389 -15.29 37.36 -7.85
N LEU A 390 -14.14 37.45 -7.19
CA LEU A 390 -13.76 38.66 -6.47
C LEU A 390 -13.67 39.85 -7.43
N PRO A 391 -14.18 41.03 -7.02
CA PRO A 391 -13.99 42.27 -7.77
C PRO A 391 -12.51 42.54 -8.04
N SER A 392 -12.20 43.07 -9.24
CA SER A 392 -10.82 43.28 -9.70
C SER A 392 -10.01 44.22 -8.78
N GLN A 393 -10.68 45.13 -8.06
CA GLN A 393 -10.04 46.02 -7.09
C GLN A 393 -9.39 45.29 -5.90
N TYR A 394 -9.78 44.04 -5.63
CA TYR A 394 -9.20 43.22 -4.56
C TYR A 394 -8.17 42.21 -5.07
N VAL A 395 -7.94 42.14 -6.39
CA VAL A 395 -7.11 41.10 -7.01
C VAL A 395 -5.99 41.71 -7.83
N LYS A 396 -4.75 41.36 -7.48
CA LYS A 396 -3.57 41.65 -8.30
C LYS A 396 -3.30 40.47 -9.22
N ILE A 397 -3.26 40.74 -10.52
CA ILE A 397 -2.87 39.77 -11.54
C ILE A 397 -1.36 39.92 -11.76
N GLU A 398 -0.56 38.97 -11.30
CA GLU A 398 0.86 38.91 -11.63
C GLU A 398 1.02 38.32 -13.04
N GLN A 399 1.54 39.12 -13.98
CA GLN A 399 1.89 38.62 -15.30
C GLN A 399 3.05 37.61 -15.17
N PRO A 400 2.94 36.40 -15.76
CA PRO A 400 4.06 35.48 -15.79
C PRO A 400 5.20 36.06 -16.64
N PRO A 401 6.48 35.84 -16.26
CA PRO A 401 7.60 36.12 -17.17
C PRO A 401 7.43 35.31 -18.47
N ALA A 402 7.95 35.88 -19.56
CA ALA A 402 7.91 35.36 -20.92
C ALA A 402 8.20 33.84 -21.00
N PRO A 403 7.58 33.11 -21.95
CA PRO A 403 7.42 31.67 -21.86
C PRO A 403 8.76 30.93 -22.01
N ALA A 404 9.31 30.43 -20.91
CA ALA A 404 10.01 29.15 -20.95
C ALA A 404 8.94 28.08 -21.22
N SER A 405 9.16 27.29 -22.27
CA SER A 405 8.22 26.33 -22.89
C SER A 405 7.18 25.75 -21.91
N ALA A 406 5.90 25.93 -22.22
CA ALA A 406 4.77 25.34 -21.49
C ALA A 406 4.93 23.83 -21.22
N ALA A 407 5.70 23.13 -22.05
CA ALA A 407 6.07 21.72 -21.87
C ALA A 407 6.75 21.42 -20.51
N ASN A 408 7.61 22.31 -19.98
CA ASN A 408 8.33 22.05 -18.73
C ASN A 408 7.50 22.34 -17.47
N LYS A 409 6.53 23.25 -17.52
CA LYS A 409 5.60 23.50 -16.39
C LYS A 409 4.45 22.50 -16.33
N ILE A 410 4.03 21.96 -17.49
CA ILE A 410 3.09 20.84 -17.57
C ILE A 410 3.71 19.59 -16.92
N ALA A 411 4.98 19.28 -17.18
CA ALA A 411 5.67 18.17 -16.51
C ALA A 411 5.71 18.34 -14.98
N LEU A 412 6.08 19.53 -14.48
CA LEU A 412 6.20 19.81 -13.04
C LEU A 412 4.87 19.78 -12.25
N THR A 413 3.76 20.24 -12.85
CA THR A 413 2.43 20.19 -12.20
C THR A 413 1.78 18.81 -12.29
N LEU A 414 2.02 18.08 -13.39
CA LEU A 414 1.58 16.70 -13.54
C LEU A 414 2.31 15.77 -12.57
N ASP A 415 3.59 16.00 -12.30
CA ASP A 415 4.40 15.23 -11.35
C ASP A 415 3.93 15.44 -9.89
N GLU A 416 3.57 16.67 -9.52
CA GLU A 416 3.01 16.98 -8.19
C GLU A 416 1.60 16.38 -7.99
N GLU A 417 0.71 16.51 -8.98
CA GLU A 417 -0.60 15.84 -8.97
C GLU A 417 -0.46 14.31 -8.95
N GLU A 418 0.52 13.77 -9.67
CA GLU A 418 0.75 12.33 -9.71
C GLU A 418 1.31 11.81 -8.39
N ALA A 419 2.19 12.58 -7.73
CA ALA A 419 2.63 12.29 -6.37
C ALA A 419 1.46 12.35 -5.37
N ALA A 420 0.55 13.32 -5.50
CA ALA A 420 -0.64 13.44 -4.67
C ALA A 420 -1.62 12.27 -4.91
N ALA A 421 -1.86 11.87 -6.16
CA ALA A 421 -2.71 10.74 -6.51
C ALA A 421 -2.14 9.41 -5.99
N ARG A 422 -0.84 9.18 -6.16
CA ARG A 422 -0.13 8.01 -5.58
C ARG A 422 -0.23 8.01 -4.06
N THR A 423 -0.14 9.19 -3.43
CA THR A 423 -0.29 9.35 -1.98
C THR A 423 -1.70 8.98 -1.51
N ALA A 424 -2.72 9.45 -2.22
CA ALA A 424 -4.11 9.09 -1.93
C ALA A 424 -4.36 7.58 -2.09
N LEU A 425 -3.70 6.91 -3.05
CA LEU A 425 -3.89 5.50 -3.32
C LEU A 425 -3.39 4.60 -2.18
N TRP A 426 -2.16 4.77 -1.69
CA TRP A 426 -1.66 3.96 -0.58
C TRP A 426 -2.42 4.27 0.73
N GLN A 427 -2.83 5.52 0.96
CA GLN A 427 -3.65 5.86 2.13
C GLN A 427 -4.99 5.10 2.13
N ARG A 428 -5.66 5.00 0.97
CA ARG A 428 -6.87 4.18 0.82
C ARG A 428 -6.60 2.71 1.15
N MET A 429 -5.45 2.16 0.77
CA MET A 429 -5.06 0.79 1.12
C MET A 429 -4.96 0.55 2.62
N TRP A 430 -4.34 1.48 3.34
CA TRP A 430 -4.20 1.39 4.79
C TRP A 430 -5.55 1.53 5.50
N ILE A 431 -6.42 2.41 5.02
CA ILE A 431 -7.78 2.56 5.54
C ILE A 431 -8.59 1.28 5.30
N ALA A 432 -8.54 0.72 4.09
CA ALA A 432 -9.26 -0.50 3.74
C ALA A 432 -8.79 -1.72 4.56
N LYS A 433 -7.48 -1.82 4.84
CA LYS A 433 -6.87 -2.92 5.61
C LYS A 433 -6.71 -2.64 7.10
N LYS A 434 -7.35 -1.59 7.64
CA LYS A 434 -7.14 -1.12 9.03
C LYS A 434 -7.29 -2.21 10.08
N VAL A 435 -8.31 -3.07 9.96
CA VAL A 435 -8.56 -4.15 10.93
C VAL A 435 -7.40 -5.16 10.94
N ASP A 436 -7.00 -5.62 9.76
CA ASP A 436 -5.88 -6.54 9.59
C ASP A 436 -4.56 -5.94 10.12
N VAL A 437 -4.35 -4.62 9.92
CA VAL A 437 -3.17 -3.89 10.42
C VAL A 437 -3.13 -3.92 11.95
N VAL A 438 -4.26 -3.68 12.61
CA VAL A 438 -4.36 -3.71 14.07
C VAL A 438 -4.09 -5.12 14.60
N ILE A 439 -4.68 -6.15 13.99
CA ILE A 439 -4.48 -7.55 14.41
C ILE A 439 -3.01 -7.96 14.26
N LEU A 440 -2.39 -7.65 13.11
CA LEU A 440 -0.97 -7.91 12.89
C LEU A 440 -0.10 -7.15 13.91
N GLY A 441 -0.40 -5.88 14.17
CA GLY A 441 0.29 -5.07 15.17
C GLY A 441 0.25 -5.70 16.56
N ILE A 442 -0.92 -6.15 17.01
CA ILE A 442 -1.08 -6.85 18.30
C ILE A 442 -0.25 -8.15 18.32
N ALA A 443 -0.30 -8.94 17.25
CA ALA A 443 0.46 -10.19 17.16
C ALA A 443 1.99 -9.94 17.22
N LEU A 444 2.48 -8.89 16.58
CA LEU A 444 3.90 -8.52 16.61
C LEU A 444 4.33 -7.97 17.97
N VAL A 445 3.49 -7.17 18.65
CA VAL A 445 3.74 -6.73 20.02
C VAL A 445 3.78 -7.93 20.97
N PHE A 446 2.83 -8.85 20.85
CA PHE A 446 2.80 -10.08 21.63
C PHE A 446 4.06 -10.94 21.40
N LEU A 447 4.48 -11.13 20.15
CA LEU A 447 5.71 -11.85 19.83
C LEU A 447 6.95 -11.16 20.40
N THR A 448 7.01 -9.83 20.32
CA THR A 448 8.13 -9.05 20.87
C THR A 448 8.20 -9.24 22.39
N LEU A 449 7.07 -9.13 23.09
CA LEU A 449 6.98 -9.36 24.54
C LEU A 449 7.37 -10.80 24.92
N LEU A 450 6.96 -11.79 24.11
CA LEU A 450 7.35 -13.19 24.26
C LEU A 450 8.87 -13.36 24.25
N PHE A 451 9.57 -12.68 23.33
CA PHE A 451 11.03 -12.73 23.26
C PHE A 451 11.73 -12.03 24.43
N PHE A 452 11.18 -10.91 24.94
CA PHE A 452 11.69 -10.28 26.15
C PHE A 452 11.48 -11.14 27.41
N LEU A 453 10.36 -11.86 27.49
CA LEU A 453 10.02 -12.73 28.61
C LEU A 453 10.48 -14.19 28.42
N GLN A 454 11.35 -14.46 27.43
CA GLN A 454 11.72 -15.81 27.03
C GLN A 454 12.26 -16.65 28.20
N ASP A 455 13.11 -16.08 29.05
CA ASP A 455 13.75 -16.77 30.18
C ASP A 455 12.75 -17.30 31.23
N GLN A 456 11.61 -16.62 31.41
CA GLN A 456 10.59 -17.06 32.36
C GLN A 456 9.69 -18.10 31.75
N MET A 457 9.35 -17.93 30.47
CA MET A 457 8.47 -18.83 29.74
C MET A 457 9.10 -20.21 29.53
N VAL A 458 10.38 -20.28 29.11
CA VAL A 458 11.07 -21.55 28.79
C VAL A 458 11.19 -22.51 29.98
N LYS A 459 11.02 -22.02 31.22
CA LYS A 459 10.94 -22.85 32.43
C LYS A 459 9.68 -23.73 32.44
N TYR A 460 8.60 -23.25 31.82
CA TYR A 460 7.33 -23.96 31.70
C TYR A 460 7.18 -24.54 30.30
N ARG A 461 7.64 -25.78 30.13
CA ARG A 461 7.70 -26.48 28.84
C ARG A 461 6.33 -26.55 28.13
N GLY A 462 5.29 -26.97 28.84
CA GLY A 462 3.94 -27.10 28.29
C GLY A 462 3.37 -25.77 27.79
N LEU A 463 3.56 -24.68 28.57
CA LEU A 463 3.13 -23.34 28.18
C LEU A 463 3.90 -22.86 26.95
N THR A 464 5.22 -23.02 26.92
CA THR A 464 6.07 -22.60 25.79
C THR A 464 5.66 -23.31 24.51
N ASP A 465 5.45 -24.62 24.56
CA ASP A 465 5.05 -25.41 23.40
C ASP A 465 3.65 -25.01 22.90
N TRP A 466 2.70 -24.78 23.81
CA TRP A 466 1.35 -24.35 23.42
C TRP A 466 1.33 -22.95 22.79
N VAL A 467 2.03 -21.99 23.40
CA VAL A 467 2.18 -20.63 22.85
C VAL A 467 2.84 -20.68 21.47
N ARG A 468 3.91 -21.47 21.32
CA ARG A 468 4.57 -21.67 20.03
C ARG A 468 3.61 -22.22 18.98
N TRP A 469 2.85 -23.27 19.30
CA TRP A 469 1.94 -23.87 18.32
C TRP A 469 0.78 -22.96 17.97
N GLY A 470 0.22 -22.25 18.96
CA GLY A 470 -0.81 -21.24 18.73
C GLY A 470 -0.32 -20.13 17.81
N PHE A 471 0.88 -19.60 18.05
CA PHE A 471 1.47 -18.57 17.20
C PHE A 471 1.77 -19.07 15.79
N LEU A 472 2.37 -20.27 15.64
CA LEU A 472 2.64 -20.85 14.33
C LEU A 472 1.36 -21.14 13.53
N ALA A 473 0.27 -21.55 14.21
CA ALA A 473 -1.02 -21.74 13.57
C ALA A 473 -1.59 -20.39 13.09
N PHE A 474 -1.52 -19.35 13.91
CA PHE A 474 -1.89 -18.00 13.50
C PHE A 474 -1.07 -17.52 12.30
N THR A 475 0.25 -17.70 12.31
CA THR A 475 1.13 -17.35 11.19
C THR A 475 0.79 -18.12 9.92
N LEU A 476 0.52 -19.42 10.01
CA LEU A 476 0.19 -20.23 8.84
C LEU A 476 -1.17 -19.86 8.24
N PHE A 477 -2.21 -19.82 9.06
CA PHE A 477 -3.58 -19.65 8.58
C PHE A 477 -3.96 -18.18 8.36
N TYR A 478 -3.63 -17.30 9.30
CA TYR A 478 -4.00 -15.89 9.21
C TYR A 478 -3.00 -15.09 8.37
N ILE A 479 -1.71 -15.08 8.73
CA ILE A 479 -0.70 -14.32 7.97
C ILE A 479 -0.47 -14.93 6.58
N GLY A 480 -0.35 -16.27 6.51
CA GLY A 480 -0.14 -17.00 5.26
C GLY A 480 -1.37 -17.10 4.38
N PHE A 481 -2.32 -17.96 4.73
CA PHE A 481 -3.44 -18.30 3.81
C PHE A 481 -4.52 -17.22 3.66
N TYR A 482 -4.75 -16.40 4.69
CA TYR A 482 -5.77 -15.34 4.66
C TYR A 482 -5.21 -14.01 4.16
N LEU A 483 -4.15 -13.49 4.79
CA LEU A 483 -3.55 -12.21 4.40
C LEU A 483 -2.61 -12.31 3.19
N GLN A 484 -2.10 -13.51 2.86
CA GLN A 484 -1.09 -13.72 1.82
C GLN A 484 0.18 -12.88 2.03
N ALA A 485 0.45 -12.50 3.29
CA ALA A 485 1.54 -11.61 3.69
C ALA A 485 2.81 -12.41 3.96
N GLN A 486 3.41 -12.96 2.90
CA GLN A 486 4.66 -13.71 2.99
C GLN A 486 5.82 -12.91 2.40
N LEU A 487 6.91 -12.78 3.16
CA LEU A 487 8.15 -12.21 2.63
C LEU A 487 8.78 -13.23 1.67
N SER A 488 9.32 -12.71 0.57
CA SER A 488 10.02 -13.45 -0.48
C SER A 488 11.37 -12.80 -0.76
N VAL A 489 12.28 -13.55 -1.37
CA VAL A 489 13.52 -13.00 -1.91
C VAL A 489 13.26 -11.86 -2.90
N VAL A 490 12.16 -11.89 -3.64
CA VAL A 490 11.78 -10.83 -4.59
C VAL A 490 11.69 -9.48 -3.88
N ASN A 491 11.09 -9.44 -2.68
CA ASN A 491 10.97 -8.18 -1.92
C ASN A 491 12.34 -7.61 -1.54
N VAL A 492 13.32 -8.48 -1.26
CA VAL A 492 14.71 -8.08 -1.01
C VAL A 492 15.36 -7.55 -2.29
N LEU A 493 15.17 -8.23 -3.42
CA LEU A 493 15.72 -7.81 -4.71
C LEU A 493 15.12 -6.46 -5.16
N VAL A 494 13.81 -6.27 -4.99
CA VAL A 494 13.11 -5.01 -5.28
C VAL A 494 13.66 -3.90 -4.39
N PHE A 495 13.84 -4.14 -3.09
CA PHE A 495 14.43 -3.15 -2.18
C PHE A 495 15.86 -2.77 -2.55
N ILE A 496 16.71 -3.75 -2.87
CA ILE A 496 18.11 -3.50 -3.29
C ILE A 496 18.15 -2.72 -4.61
N ASN A 497 17.36 -3.11 -5.61
CA ASN A 497 17.29 -2.40 -6.88
C ASN A 497 16.71 -0.99 -6.71
N ALA A 498 15.73 -0.81 -5.83
CA ALA A 498 15.16 0.50 -5.51
C ALA A 498 16.19 1.44 -4.88
N MET A 499 17.14 0.95 -4.08
CA MET A 499 18.24 1.77 -3.53
C MET A 499 19.26 2.21 -4.59
N VAL A 500 19.43 1.41 -5.66
CA VAL A 500 20.35 1.72 -6.76
C VAL A 500 19.68 2.57 -7.85
N SER A 501 18.35 2.51 -7.95
CA SER A 501 17.52 3.31 -8.87
C SER A 501 16.81 4.45 -8.12
N ASN A 502 15.81 5.10 -8.75
CA ASN A 502 15.03 6.16 -8.10
C ASN A 502 14.16 5.57 -6.96
N PHE A 503 14.68 5.62 -5.74
CA PHE A 503 14.02 5.11 -4.53
C PHE A 503 12.74 5.89 -4.21
N ARG A 504 11.62 5.18 -4.06
CA ARG A 504 10.30 5.76 -3.74
C ARG A 504 9.56 4.91 -2.70
N TRP A 505 9.22 5.50 -1.57
CA TRP A 505 8.58 4.81 -0.43
C TRP A 505 7.15 4.36 -0.72
N GLU A 506 6.46 5.07 -1.61
CA GLU A 506 5.04 4.89 -1.89
C GLU A 506 4.75 3.50 -2.42
N PHE A 507 5.68 2.88 -3.18
CA PHE A 507 5.52 1.52 -3.68
C PHE A 507 5.48 0.47 -2.56
N PHE A 508 6.33 0.63 -1.54
CA PHE A 508 6.35 -0.28 -0.39
C PHE A 508 5.13 -0.07 0.51
N LEU A 509 4.61 1.15 0.58
CA LEU A 509 3.42 1.49 1.37
C LEU A 509 2.11 0.93 0.79
N MET A 510 2.09 0.51 -0.48
CA MET A 510 0.91 -0.09 -1.12
C MET A 510 0.51 -1.44 -0.51
N GLU A 511 1.45 -2.17 0.08
CA GLU A 511 1.20 -3.45 0.76
C GLU A 511 1.41 -3.33 2.27
N PRO A 512 0.41 -2.82 3.02
CA PRO A 512 0.56 -2.49 4.44
C PRO A 512 1.06 -3.67 5.29
N MET A 513 0.60 -4.90 5.01
CA MET A 513 0.99 -6.09 5.78
C MET A 513 2.47 -6.44 5.57
N ILE A 514 2.91 -6.48 4.31
CA ILE A 514 4.28 -6.80 3.94
C ILE A 514 5.23 -5.72 4.46
N PHE A 515 4.82 -4.45 4.37
CA PHE A 515 5.57 -3.32 4.91
C PHE A 515 5.76 -3.43 6.43
N ILE A 516 4.69 -3.66 7.19
CA ILE A 516 4.74 -3.83 8.65
C ILE A 516 5.63 -5.02 9.04
N LEU A 517 5.50 -6.15 8.33
CA LEU A 517 6.37 -7.32 8.54
C LEU A 517 7.83 -6.99 8.24
N TRP A 518 8.13 -6.25 7.17
CA TRP A 518 9.50 -5.81 6.85
C TRP A 518 10.09 -4.93 7.94
N CYS A 519 9.34 -3.93 8.42
CA CYS A 519 9.77 -3.09 9.53
C CYS A 519 10.02 -3.90 10.80
N SER A 520 9.12 -4.82 11.14
CA SER A 520 9.28 -5.71 12.29
C SER A 520 10.49 -6.63 12.15
N VAL A 521 10.73 -7.17 10.95
CA VAL A 521 11.88 -8.01 10.65
C VAL A 521 13.18 -7.21 10.74
N ALA A 522 13.22 -5.98 10.22
CA ALA A 522 14.38 -5.11 10.32
C ALA A 522 14.76 -4.85 11.78
N VAL A 523 13.77 -4.54 12.63
CA VAL A 523 13.98 -4.41 14.09
C VAL A 523 14.44 -5.74 14.69
N ALA A 524 13.78 -6.84 14.36
CA ALA A 524 14.12 -8.15 14.91
C ALA A 524 15.54 -8.62 14.54
N LEU A 525 16.02 -8.30 13.32
CA LEU A 525 17.38 -8.63 12.87
C LEU A 525 18.45 -7.98 13.75
N ILE A 526 18.20 -6.76 14.25
CA ILE A 526 19.13 -6.03 15.13
C ILE A 526 19.24 -6.70 16.50
N PHE A 527 18.13 -7.14 17.08
CA PHE A 527 18.08 -7.65 18.45
C PHE A 527 18.25 -9.17 18.58
N TRP A 528 17.66 -9.96 17.68
CA TRP A 528 17.59 -11.43 17.74
C TRP A 528 18.02 -12.12 16.43
N GLY A 529 18.53 -11.35 15.46
CA GLY A 529 18.91 -11.88 14.15
C GLY A 529 17.70 -12.42 13.37
N ARG A 530 17.95 -13.34 12.43
CA ARG A 530 16.91 -13.84 11.50
C ARG A 530 15.87 -14.75 12.15
N GLY A 531 16.11 -15.17 13.40
CA GLY A 531 15.38 -16.27 14.02
C GLY A 531 13.92 -15.95 14.32
N VAL A 532 13.59 -14.69 14.61
CA VAL A 532 12.21 -14.26 14.85
C VAL A 532 11.35 -14.51 13.60
N TYR A 533 11.84 -14.14 12.42
CA TYR A 533 11.08 -14.37 11.19
C TYR A 533 11.02 -15.85 10.83
N CYS A 534 12.18 -16.50 10.64
CA CYS A 534 12.25 -17.86 10.12
C CYS A 534 11.64 -18.90 11.10
N GLY A 535 11.67 -18.60 12.40
CA GLY A 535 11.20 -19.48 13.46
C GLY A 535 9.74 -19.27 13.88
N TRP A 536 9.19 -18.05 13.70
CA TRP A 536 7.86 -17.68 14.21
C TRP A 536 6.94 -17.00 13.18
N LEU A 537 7.44 -16.08 12.35
CA LEU A 537 6.60 -15.29 11.41
C LEU A 537 6.53 -15.84 9.98
N CYS A 538 7.37 -16.82 9.61
CA CYS A 538 7.36 -17.40 8.28
C CYS A 538 6.26 -18.48 8.13
N PRO A 539 5.22 -18.28 7.30
CA PRO A 539 4.12 -19.24 7.13
C PRO A 539 4.59 -20.58 6.59
N PHE A 540 5.51 -20.57 5.61
CA PHE A 540 6.05 -21.80 5.05
C PHE A 540 6.93 -22.57 6.06
N GLY A 541 7.68 -21.85 6.90
CA GLY A 541 8.42 -22.46 8.01
C GLY A 541 7.48 -23.13 9.03
N ALA A 542 6.37 -22.47 9.37
CA ALA A 542 5.32 -23.03 10.22
C ALA A 542 4.71 -24.30 9.61
N LEU A 543 4.40 -24.28 8.31
CA LEU A 543 3.88 -25.44 7.58
C LEU A 543 4.84 -26.64 7.67
N GLN A 544 6.15 -26.43 7.45
CA GLN A 544 7.13 -27.50 7.55
C GLN A 544 7.26 -28.08 8.97
N GLU A 545 7.14 -27.24 10.00
CA GLU A 545 7.14 -27.70 11.39
C GLU A 545 5.88 -28.50 11.74
N PHE A 546 4.70 -28.07 11.29
CA PHE A 546 3.47 -28.83 11.45
C PHE A 546 3.51 -30.16 10.70
N LEU A 547 4.01 -30.18 9.46
CA LEU A 547 4.20 -31.40 8.69
C LEU A 547 5.15 -32.37 9.38
N ASN A 548 6.26 -31.89 9.94
CA ASN A 548 7.20 -32.76 10.67
C ASN A 548 6.57 -33.31 11.97
N LYS A 549 5.81 -32.51 12.70
CA LYS A 549 5.06 -32.98 13.89
C LYS A 549 4.04 -34.05 13.51
N LEU A 550 3.31 -33.85 12.42
CA LEU A 550 2.39 -34.84 11.88
C LEU A 550 3.13 -36.12 11.46
N ALA A 551 4.29 -35.99 10.81
CA ALA A 551 5.14 -37.12 10.44
C ALA A 551 5.58 -37.94 11.68
N ARG A 552 6.01 -37.26 12.75
CA ARG A 552 6.37 -37.92 14.03
C ARG A 552 5.18 -38.59 14.70
N LEU A 553 3.99 -37.97 14.63
CA LEU A 553 2.75 -38.55 15.13
C LEU A 553 2.39 -39.84 14.37
N LEU A 554 2.59 -39.83 13.05
CA LEU A 554 2.44 -40.99 12.15
C LEU A 554 3.63 -41.97 12.20
N LYS A 555 4.63 -41.73 13.08
CA LYS A 555 5.84 -42.55 13.27
C LYS A 555 6.71 -42.70 12.00
N ILE A 556 6.69 -41.71 11.11
CA ILE A 556 7.59 -41.65 9.96
C ILE A 556 9.04 -41.47 10.46
N PRO A 557 10.01 -42.24 9.93
CA PRO A 557 11.41 -42.18 10.36
C PRO A 557 11.99 -40.79 10.12
N GLN A 558 12.67 -40.25 11.14
CA GLN A 558 13.33 -38.94 11.08
C GLN A 558 14.82 -39.12 10.78
N VAL A 559 15.29 -38.51 9.69
CA VAL A 559 16.67 -38.62 9.23
C VAL A 559 17.46 -37.40 9.70
N LYS A 560 18.46 -37.62 10.56
CA LYS A 560 19.43 -36.57 10.94
C LYS A 560 20.58 -36.57 9.96
N VAL A 561 20.82 -35.43 9.33
CA VAL A 561 21.90 -35.29 8.35
C VAL A 561 23.25 -35.29 9.08
N PRO A 562 24.22 -36.12 8.66
CA PRO A 562 25.57 -36.10 9.23
C PRO A 562 26.20 -34.70 9.15
N TRP A 563 26.99 -34.32 10.17
CA TRP A 563 27.51 -32.94 10.27
C TRP A 563 28.31 -32.50 9.05
N TRP A 564 29.21 -33.36 8.54
CA TRP A 564 30.03 -33.08 7.36
C TRP A 564 29.21 -32.76 6.10
N LEU A 565 28.04 -33.40 5.95
CA LEU A 565 27.14 -33.15 4.82
C LEU A 565 26.30 -31.90 5.08
N HIS A 566 25.85 -31.70 6.32
CA HIS A 566 25.12 -30.49 6.70
C HIS A 566 25.91 -29.21 6.40
N GLU A 567 27.16 -29.16 6.84
CA GLU A 567 28.05 -28.01 6.68
C GLU A 567 28.32 -27.68 5.20
N ARG A 568 28.33 -28.70 4.33
CA ARG A 568 28.48 -28.51 2.88
C ARG A 568 27.19 -28.17 2.14
N LEU A 569 26.03 -28.48 2.71
CA LEU A 569 24.73 -28.19 2.08
C LEU A 569 24.17 -26.81 2.45
N TRP A 570 24.51 -26.25 3.61
CA TRP A 570 24.08 -24.88 3.96
C TRP A 570 24.53 -23.77 2.98
N PRO A 571 25.63 -23.88 2.19
CA PRO A 571 26.05 -22.76 1.34
C PRO A 571 25.15 -22.64 0.12
N ILE A 572 24.43 -23.70 -0.23
CA ILE A 572 23.59 -23.78 -1.42
C ILE A 572 22.55 -22.65 -1.43
N LYS A 573 21.87 -22.38 -0.31
CA LYS A 573 20.93 -21.24 -0.23
C LYS A 573 21.60 -19.88 -0.46
N TYR A 574 22.86 -19.71 -0.07
CA TYR A 574 23.61 -18.48 -0.32
C TYR A 574 24.03 -18.37 -1.78
N ILE A 575 24.42 -19.48 -2.42
CA ILE A 575 24.71 -19.53 -3.86
C ILE A 575 23.45 -19.19 -4.67
N ILE A 576 22.31 -19.78 -4.32
CA ILE A 576 21.01 -19.46 -4.94
C ILE A 576 20.71 -17.97 -4.79
N PHE A 577 20.82 -17.42 -3.57
CA PHE A 577 20.58 -15.99 -3.32
C PHE A 577 21.52 -15.09 -4.12
N LEU A 578 22.83 -15.34 -4.12
CA LEU A 578 23.81 -14.54 -4.87
C LEU A 578 23.59 -14.64 -6.37
N GLY A 579 23.19 -15.80 -6.89
CA GLY A 579 22.80 -15.98 -8.28
C GLY A 579 21.57 -15.16 -8.66
N LEU A 580 20.51 -15.20 -7.84
CA LEU A 580 19.31 -14.39 -8.04
C LEU A 580 19.62 -12.88 -7.96
N LEU A 581 20.46 -12.48 -7.01
CA LEU A 581 20.89 -11.09 -6.85
C LEU A 581 21.68 -10.62 -8.07
N GLY A 582 22.64 -11.41 -8.56
CA GLY A 582 23.40 -11.11 -9.77
C GLY A 582 22.51 -11.00 -11.00
N MET A 583 21.57 -11.93 -11.17
CA MET A 583 20.60 -11.87 -12.26
C MET A 583 19.65 -10.68 -12.14
N SER A 584 19.33 -10.20 -10.93
CA SER A 584 18.46 -9.03 -10.75
C SER A 584 19.08 -7.75 -11.31
N PHE A 585 20.41 -7.60 -11.21
CA PHE A 585 21.14 -6.48 -11.82
C PHE A 585 21.23 -6.58 -13.34
N TYR A 586 21.19 -7.79 -13.90
CA TYR A 586 21.14 -7.99 -15.36
C TYR A 586 19.73 -7.78 -15.92
N SER A 587 18.73 -8.43 -15.33
CA SER A 587 17.33 -8.37 -15.73
C SER A 587 16.42 -8.78 -14.58
N MET A 588 15.70 -7.79 -14.02
CA MET A 588 14.74 -8.02 -12.94
C MET A 588 13.68 -9.07 -13.30
N ASN A 589 13.19 -9.06 -14.55
CA ASN A 589 12.18 -10.03 -15.01
C ASN A 589 12.71 -11.47 -14.93
N THR A 590 13.98 -11.66 -15.31
CA THR A 590 14.61 -13.00 -15.27
C THR A 590 14.83 -13.44 -13.83
N ALA A 591 15.24 -12.52 -12.94
CA ALA A 591 15.43 -12.81 -11.54
C ALA A 591 14.12 -13.20 -10.83
N GLU A 592 13.01 -12.57 -11.18
CA GLU A 592 11.68 -12.94 -10.67
C GLU A 592 11.23 -14.33 -11.13
N HIS A 593 11.43 -14.66 -12.41
CA HIS A 593 11.17 -16.02 -12.89
C HIS A 593 12.07 -17.06 -12.20
N LEU A 594 13.35 -16.77 -11.98
CA LEU A 594 14.25 -17.69 -11.27
C LEU A 594 13.93 -17.76 -9.75
N ALA A 595 13.34 -16.71 -9.18
CA ALA A 595 12.90 -16.68 -7.78
C ALA A 595 11.75 -17.67 -7.49
N GLU A 596 11.18 -18.31 -8.51
CA GLU A 596 10.23 -19.42 -8.37
C GLU A 596 10.82 -20.68 -7.72
N VAL A 597 12.14 -20.71 -7.53
CA VAL A 597 12.79 -21.64 -6.59
C VAL A 597 12.17 -21.57 -5.19
N GLU A 598 11.51 -20.46 -4.84
CA GLU A 598 10.71 -20.33 -3.64
C GLU A 598 9.31 -20.97 -3.78
N PRO A 599 9.03 -22.10 -3.10
CA PRO A 599 7.73 -22.78 -3.16
C PRO A 599 6.61 -21.97 -2.47
N PHE A 600 6.94 -20.83 -1.86
CA PHE A 600 6.04 -19.97 -1.11
C PHE A 600 4.83 -19.53 -1.93
N LYS A 601 5.09 -19.11 -3.18
CA LYS A 601 4.04 -18.65 -4.09
C LYS A 601 3.07 -19.78 -4.42
N THR A 602 3.59 -20.96 -4.77
CA THR A 602 2.78 -22.13 -5.11
C THR A 602 1.96 -22.62 -3.91
N VAL A 603 2.57 -22.72 -2.74
CA VAL A 603 1.95 -23.38 -1.57
C VAL A 603 1.03 -22.43 -0.80
N ILE A 604 1.46 -21.20 -0.53
CA ILE A 604 0.75 -20.27 0.35
C ILE A 604 -0.11 -19.29 -0.45
N ILE A 605 0.49 -18.59 -1.43
CA ILE A 605 -0.20 -17.53 -2.18
C ILE A 605 -1.27 -18.12 -3.10
N LEU A 606 -0.90 -19.13 -3.90
CA LEU A 606 -1.76 -19.75 -4.91
C LEU A 606 -2.47 -21.02 -4.43
N LYS A 607 -2.25 -21.46 -3.18
CA LYS A 607 -2.96 -22.60 -2.57
C LYS A 607 -2.94 -23.88 -3.43
N MET A 608 -1.80 -24.16 -4.06
CA MET A 608 -1.59 -25.28 -5.00
C MET A 608 -2.38 -25.21 -6.32
N MET A 609 -3.03 -24.09 -6.62
CA MET A 609 -3.71 -23.84 -7.89
C MET A 609 -2.74 -23.26 -8.93
N ARG A 610 -1.78 -24.09 -9.39
CA ARG A 610 -0.77 -23.71 -10.38
C ARG A 610 -0.50 -24.86 -11.35
N GLU A 611 0.27 -24.60 -12.40
CA GLU A 611 0.77 -25.60 -13.33
C GLU A 611 1.43 -26.77 -12.59
N TRP A 612 1.22 -27.97 -13.14
CA TRP A 612 1.49 -29.23 -12.43
C TRP A 612 2.97 -29.38 -12.04
N TRP A 613 3.91 -28.85 -12.81
CA TRP A 613 5.35 -28.94 -12.51
C TRP A 613 5.75 -28.13 -11.27
N PHE A 614 5.17 -26.95 -11.07
CA PHE A 614 5.41 -26.15 -9.85
C PHE A 614 4.80 -26.81 -8.62
N VAL A 615 3.60 -27.38 -8.76
CA VAL A 615 2.95 -28.14 -7.69
C VAL A 615 3.77 -29.37 -7.34
N LEU A 616 4.25 -30.12 -8.34
CA LEU A 616 5.12 -31.28 -8.13
C LEU A 616 6.41 -30.89 -7.40
N PHE A 617 7.08 -29.82 -7.83
CA PHE A 617 8.28 -29.32 -7.16
C PHE A 617 8.03 -28.98 -5.69
N ALA A 618 6.97 -28.24 -5.39
CA ALA A 618 6.58 -27.91 -4.02
C ALA A 618 6.26 -29.16 -3.19
N MET A 619 5.51 -30.11 -3.77
CA MET A 619 5.14 -31.37 -3.12
C MET A 619 6.37 -32.24 -2.81
N VAL A 620 7.36 -32.30 -3.71
CA VAL A 620 8.63 -33.01 -3.45
C VAL A 620 9.38 -32.38 -2.27
N LEU A 621 9.47 -31.05 -2.20
CA LEU A 621 10.11 -30.37 -1.07
C LEU A 621 9.38 -30.60 0.26
N LEU A 622 8.04 -30.58 0.24
CA LEU A 622 7.23 -30.88 1.42
C LEU A 622 7.35 -32.36 1.83
N PHE A 623 7.41 -33.27 0.86
CA PHE A 623 7.62 -34.70 1.10
C PHE A 623 8.96 -34.97 1.75
N ILE A 624 10.06 -34.39 1.25
CA ILE A 624 11.38 -34.50 1.88
C ILE A 624 11.34 -33.93 3.31
N SER A 625 10.56 -32.86 3.53
CA SER A 625 10.41 -32.23 4.85
C SER A 625 9.72 -33.11 5.91
N LEU A 626 9.05 -34.20 5.49
CA LEU A 626 8.50 -35.22 6.41
C LEU A 626 9.61 -36.03 7.08
N PHE A 627 10.73 -36.29 6.36
CA PHE A 627 11.86 -37.08 6.84
C PHE A 627 12.96 -36.19 7.46
N VAL A 628 13.23 -35.05 6.83
CA VAL A 628 14.24 -34.08 7.27
C VAL A 628 13.53 -32.79 7.68
N GLU A 629 13.48 -32.52 8.98
CA GLU A 629 12.80 -31.35 9.51
C GLU A 629 13.32 -30.05 8.87
N ARG A 630 12.38 -29.25 8.33
CA ARG A 630 12.64 -27.94 7.69
C ARG A 630 13.70 -27.98 6.56
N PHE A 631 13.70 -29.02 5.73
CA PHE A 631 14.68 -29.24 4.65
C PHE A 631 14.91 -28.00 3.76
N TYR A 632 13.84 -27.43 3.20
CA TYR A 632 13.93 -26.26 2.30
C TYR A 632 14.53 -25.03 3.01
N CYS A 633 14.04 -24.71 4.21
CA CYS A 633 14.51 -23.57 4.99
C CYS A 633 16.00 -23.68 5.37
N ARG A 634 16.52 -24.90 5.45
CA ARG A 634 17.91 -25.19 5.82
C ARG A 634 18.88 -25.08 4.63
N TYR A 635 18.48 -25.54 3.45
CA TYR A 635 19.41 -25.74 2.34
C TYR A 635 19.11 -24.93 1.08
N MET A 636 17.87 -24.53 0.84
CA MET A 636 17.46 -23.94 -0.45
C MET A 636 16.87 -22.54 -0.34
N CYS A 637 16.42 -22.10 0.84
CA CYS A 637 15.69 -20.84 1.00
C CYS A 637 16.57 -19.59 0.80
N PRO A 638 16.41 -18.84 -0.32
CA PRO A 638 17.25 -17.68 -0.61
C PRO A 638 16.89 -16.48 0.28
N LEU A 639 15.61 -16.28 0.63
CA LEU A 639 15.22 -15.29 1.65
C LEU A 639 15.92 -15.53 2.99
N GLY A 640 16.00 -16.79 3.42
CA GLY A 640 16.68 -17.16 4.65
C GLY A 640 18.18 -16.87 4.61
N ALA A 641 18.81 -16.98 3.44
CA ALA A 641 20.20 -16.61 3.21
C ALA A 641 20.39 -15.08 3.24
N ALA A 642 19.51 -14.32 2.58
CA ALA A 642 19.52 -12.86 2.58
C ALA A 642 19.45 -12.29 4.01
N MET A 643 18.53 -12.82 4.82
CA MET A 643 18.36 -12.40 6.23
C MET A 643 19.48 -12.89 7.16
N ALA A 644 20.24 -13.92 6.76
CA ALA A 644 21.35 -14.43 7.56
C ALA A 644 22.60 -13.54 7.48
N ILE A 645 22.77 -12.74 6.42
CA ILE A 645 23.95 -11.88 6.24
C ILE A 645 24.01 -10.78 7.34
N PRO A 646 22.94 -10.00 7.60
CA PRO A 646 22.93 -9.03 8.70
C PRO A 646 22.84 -9.69 10.08
N GLY A 647 22.41 -10.96 10.15
CA GLY A 647 22.21 -11.70 11.41
C GLY A 647 23.48 -11.85 12.27
N LYS A 648 24.68 -11.73 11.67
CA LYS A 648 25.96 -11.69 12.41
C LYS A 648 26.14 -10.42 13.26
N ILE A 649 25.40 -9.36 12.96
CA ILE A 649 25.47 -8.04 13.62
C ILE A 649 24.51 -7.97 14.81
N SER A 650 23.74 -9.03 15.11
CA SER A 650 22.80 -9.03 16.23
C SER A 650 23.51 -8.65 17.53
N MET A 651 23.06 -7.58 18.18
CA MET A 651 23.78 -6.92 19.26
C MET A 651 23.86 -7.77 20.55
N PHE A 652 23.04 -8.81 20.68
CA PHE A 652 22.88 -9.58 21.91
C PHE A 652 22.74 -11.10 21.68
N ASN A 653 23.56 -11.89 22.39
CA ASN A 653 23.43 -13.35 22.47
C ASN A 653 22.54 -13.74 23.67
N TRP A 654 21.23 -13.81 23.44
CA TRP A 654 20.23 -14.11 24.48
C TRP A 654 20.16 -15.60 24.89
N LEU A 655 20.81 -16.50 24.14
CA LEU A 655 20.72 -17.95 24.35
C LEU A 655 21.76 -18.41 25.39
N LYS A 656 21.29 -18.85 26.56
CA LYS A 656 22.15 -19.35 27.65
C LYS A 656 22.65 -20.77 27.39
N ARG A 657 23.90 -21.04 27.80
CA ARG A 657 24.51 -22.38 27.80
C ARG A 657 25.42 -22.55 29.01
N TYR A 658 25.50 -23.78 29.52
CA TYR A 658 26.48 -24.14 30.55
C TYR A 658 27.82 -24.49 29.92
N ARG A 659 28.91 -24.40 30.70
CA ARG A 659 30.27 -24.75 30.25
C ARG A 659 30.40 -26.17 29.70
N ASN A 660 29.65 -27.12 30.27
CA ASN A 660 29.69 -28.54 29.87
C ASN A 660 28.86 -28.83 28.59
N CYS A 661 28.24 -27.83 27.98
CA CYS A 661 27.43 -28.01 26.78
C CYS A 661 28.33 -28.03 25.55
N GLY A 662 28.36 -29.13 24.80
CA GLY A 662 29.28 -29.38 23.69
C GLY A 662 30.39 -30.36 24.05
N ASP A 663 30.82 -30.37 25.32
CA ASP A 663 31.75 -31.37 25.85
C ASP A 663 31.53 -31.52 27.37
N PRO A 664 31.09 -32.67 27.90
CA PRO A 664 30.69 -33.91 27.19
C PRO A 664 29.20 -33.94 26.78
N CYS A 665 28.41 -32.89 27.03
CA CYS A 665 26.96 -32.91 26.82
C CYS A 665 26.53 -32.48 25.40
N HIS A 666 25.86 -33.37 24.66
CA HIS A 666 25.37 -33.10 23.28
C HIS A 666 23.83 -33.08 23.14
N VAL A 667 23.07 -33.01 24.25
CA VAL A 667 21.60 -33.09 24.23
C VAL A 667 20.97 -32.00 23.34
N CYS A 668 21.31 -30.73 23.59
CA CYS A 668 20.77 -29.62 22.79
C CYS A 668 21.20 -29.66 21.31
N ALA A 669 22.41 -30.15 21.01
CA ALA A 669 22.87 -30.28 19.63
C ALA A 669 22.08 -31.37 18.88
N THR A 670 21.78 -32.46 19.59
CA THR A 670 21.00 -33.58 19.07
C THR A 670 19.54 -33.19 18.85
N ASP A 671 18.97 -32.36 19.71
CA ASP A 671 17.56 -31.94 19.65
C ASP A 671 17.32 -30.70 18.77
N CYS A 672 18.37 -30.05 18.28
CA CYS A 672 18.24 -28.87 17.44
C CYS A 672 17.65 -29.23 16.07
N MET A 673 16.39 -28.83 15.82
CA MET A 673 15.66 -29.16 14.58
C MET A 673 16.35 -28.73 13.28
N VAL A 674 17.10 -27.62 13.30
CA VAL A 674 17.85 -27.11 12.14
C VAL A 674 19.34 -27.45 12.19
N GLN A 675 19.78 -28.17 13.23
CA GLN A 675 21.19 -28.50 13.51
C GLN A 675 22.11 -27.25 13.51
N ALA A 676 21.62 -26.12 14.02
CA ALA A 676 22.41 -24.88 14.15
C ALA A 676 23.47 -24.93 15.27
N ILE A 677 23.52 -26.00 16.07
CA ILE A 677 24.50 -26.18 17.14
C ILE A 677 25.55 -27.16 16.65
N ASP A 678 26.80 -26.74 16.63
CA ASP A 678 27.92 -27.57 16.20
C ASP A 678 28.23 -28.70 17.22
N PRO A 679 29.04 -29.70 16.84
CA PRO A 679 29.45 -30.77 17.75
C PRO A 679 30.20 -30.27 18.99
N LEU A 680 30.90 -29.12 18.88
CA LEU A 680 31.61 -28.46 19.98
C LEU A 680 30.65 -27.67 20.90
N GLY A 681 29.38 -27.58 20.55
CA GLY A 681 28.33 -26.88 21.27
C GLY A 681 28.07 -25.43 20.85
N ASN A 682 28.85 -24.80 19.97
CA ASN A 682 28.59 -23.41 19.61
C ASN A 682 27.32 -23.28 18.76
N ILE A 683 26.54 -22.24 19.03
CA ILE A 683 25.34 -21.93 18.25
C ILE A 683 25.77 -21.04 17.09
N ASN A 684 25.52 -21.47 15.86
CA ASN A 684 25.69 -20.61 14.70
C ASN A 684 24.49 -19.64 14.57
N PRO A 685 24.67 -18.31 14.77
CA PRO A 685 23.57 -17.35 14.69
C PRO A 685 22.98 -17.24 13.28
N ASN A 686 23.75 -17.54 12.23
CA ASN A 686 23.28 -17.50 10.84
C ASN A 686 22.31 -18.64 10.53
N GLU A 687 22.34 -19.73 11.30
CA GLU A 687 21.43 -20.87 11.10
C GLU A 687 20.34 -20.95 12.16
N CYS A 688 20.59 -20.41 13.36
CA CYS A 688 19.65 -20.44 14.47
C CYS A 688 18.32 -19.76 14.10
N ILE A 689 17.21 -20.46 14.36
CA ILE A 689 15.85 -19.93 14.14
C ILE A 689 15.14 -19.52 15.43
N HIS A 690 15.86 -19.34 16.53
CA HIS A 690 15.31 -18.90 17.82
C HIS A 690 14.00 -19.61 18.24
N CYS A 691 13.96 -20.93 18.07
CA CYS A 691 12.80 -21.75 18.42
C CYS A 691 12.62 -22.02 19.91
N MET A 692 13.61 -21.62 20.73
CA MET A 692 13.68 -21.81 22.17
C MET A 692 13.77 -23.27 22.66
N GLY A 693 13.82 -24.28 21.78
CA GLY A 693 13.91 -25.69 22.20
C GLY A 693 15.15 -26.01 23.04
N CYS A 694 16.31 -25.45 22.69
CA CYS A 694 17.53 -25.62 23.50
C CYS A 694 17.47 -24.89 24.85
N GLN A 695 16.70 -23.79 24.95
CA GLN A 695 16.51 -23.05 26.21
C GLN A 695 15.50 -23.75 27.12
N GLN A 696 14.47 -24.39 26.55
CA GLN A 696 13.61 -25.31 27.30
C GLN A 696 14.45 -26.45 27.89
N ASN A 697 15.27 -27.12 27.06
CA ASN A 697 16.17 -28.17 27.55
C ASN A 697 17.17 -27.66 28.59
N TYR A 698 17.65 -26.41 28.48
CA TYR A 698 18.58 -25.81 29.44
C TYR A 698 17.97 -25.70 30.84
N HIS A 699 16.68 -25.37 30.96
CA HIS A 699 15.95 -25.22 32.23
C HIS A 699 15.23 -26.49 32.70
N ASP A 700 15.26 -27.58 31.93
CA ASP A 700 14.50 -28.78 32.21
C ASP A 700 15.21 -29.69 33.25
N HIS A 701 14.56 -29.89 34.39
CA HIS A 701 15.04 -30.71 35.52
C HIS A 701 15.10 -32.21 35.23
N LYS A 702 14.55 -32.68 34.11
CA LYS A 702 14.55 -34.09 33.70
C LYS A 702 15.43 -34.37 32.48
N VAL A 703 15.79 -33.34 31.72
CA VAL A 703 16.57 -33.46 30.48
C VAL A 703 17.99 -32.93 30.63
N CYS A 704 18.19 -31.80 31.33
CA CYS A 704 19.51 -31.18 31.47
C CYS A 704 20.41 -31.93 32.46
N PRO A 705 21.53 -32.54 32.03
CA PRO A 705 22.41 -33.26 32.96
C PRO A 705 22.97 -32.38 34.08
N VAL A 706 23.25 -31.11 33.78
CA VAL A 706 23.78 -30.15 34.77
C VAL A 706 22.78 -29.92 35.90
N ILE A 707 21.51 -29.66 35.55
CA ILE A 707 20.45 -29.44 36.55
C ILE A 707 20.15 -30.73 37.30
N ILE A 708 20.06 -31.87 36.61
CA ILE A 708 19.84 -33.19 37.26
C ILE A 708 20.93 -33.46 38.32
N HIS A 709 22.20 -33.16 38.00
CA HIS A 709 23.29 -33.29 38.96
C HIS A 709 23.18 -32.30 40.13
N GLN A 710 22.77 -31.05 39.87
CA GLN A 710 22.53 -30.06 40.93
C GLN A 710 21.40 -30.50 41.85
N ASP A 711 20.25 -30.89 41.31
CA ASP A 711 19.09 -31.39 42.07
C ASP A 711 19.44 -32.64 42.88
N THR A 712 20.19 -33.56 42.30
CA THR A 712 20.64 -34.78 43.00
C THR A 712 21.57 -34.43 44.17
N ARG A 713 22.49 -33.47 44.00
CA ARG A 713 23.36 -32.99 45.09
C ARG A 713 22.57 -32.31 46.20
N LEU A 714 21.59 -31.46 45.84
CA LEU A 714 20.72 -30.79 46.80
C LEU A 714 19.87 -31.81 47.60
N ARG A 715 19.30 -32.81 46.93
CA ARG A 715 18.56 -33.91 47.57
C ARG A 715 19.43 -34.72 48.53
N LYS A 716 20.67 -35.05 48.15
CA LYS A 716 21.62 -35.74 49.04
C LYS A 716 21.93 -34.90 50.29
N ARG A 717 22.20 -33.60 50.12
CA ARG A 717 22.46 -32.67 51.23
C ARG A 717 21.24 -32.49 52.15
N ALA A 718 20.04 -32.36 51.60
CA ALA A 718 18.80 -32.26 52.36
C ALA A 718 18.55 -33.52 53.21
N LYS A 719 18.79 -34.72 52.63
CA LYS A 719 18.69 -36.00 53.33
C LYS A 719 19.71 -36.13 54.46
N GLN A 720 20.94 -35.66 54.26
CA GLN A 720 21.98 -35.65 55.30
C GLN A 720 21.68 -34.65 56.43
N ALA A 721 20.99 -33.54 56.14
CA ALA A 721 20.64 -32.50 57.11
C ALA A 721 19.34 -32.77 57.89
N GLY A 722 18.71 -33.95 57.73
CA GLY A 722 17.47 -34.30 58.43
C GLY A 722 16.27 -33.41 58.11
N LYS A 723 16.34 -32.58 57.07
CA LYS A 723 15.25 -31.67 56.68
C LYS A 723 14.19 -32.43 55.88
N PRO A 724 12.89 -32.23 56.15
CA PRO A 724 11.84 -32.81 55.33
C PRO A 724 12.02 -32.33 53.89
N ILE A 725 11.98 -33.27 52.93
CA ILE A 725 12.04 -32.99 51.49
C ILE A 725 10.68 -32.43 51.08
N ALA A 726 10.32 -31.25 51.58
CA ALA A 726 9.16 -30.51 51.15
C ALA A 726 9.61 -29.49 50.09
N ASN A 727 9.06 -29.64 48.88
CA ASN A 727 9.10 -28.67 47.79
C ASN A 727 10.47 -28.36 47.15
N LEU A 728 11.18 -29.38 46.65
CA LEU A 728 12.26 -29.18 45.65
C LEU A 728 11.84 -29.51 44.21
N SER A 729 10.54 -29.65 43.93
CA SER A 729 9.99 -29.65 42.57
C SER A 729 8.49 -29.38 42.56
N THR A 730 8.08 -28.12 42.59
CA THR A 730 6.74 -27.77 42.07
C THR A 730 6.84 -27.63 40.56
N SER A 731 6.80 -28.78 39.88
CA SER A 731 6.40 -28.88 38.48
C SER A 731 5.61 -30.17 38.29
N ASP A 732 4.56 -30.34 39.11
CA ASP A 732 3.57 -31.42 38.98
C ASP A 732 2.32 -30.95 38.22
N ASP A 733 2.48 -29.99 37.30
CA ASP A 733 1.44 -29.69 36.32
C ASP A 733 1.69 -30.44 35.00
N ALA A 734 0.97 -31.57 34.90
CA ALA A 734 0.42 -32.21 33.70
C ALA A 734 1.32 -32.40 32.46
N VAL A 735 1.74 -33.66 32.26
CA VAL A 735 1.34 -34.56 31.14
C VAL A 735 2.14 -35.85 31.30
N LYS A 736 1.45 -36.98 31.50
CA LYS A 736 2.06 -38.32 31.41
C LYS A 736 2.79 -38.43 30.06
N PRO A 737 4.09 -38.73 30.01
CA PRO A 737 4.74 -39.00 28.73
C PRO A 737 4.09 -40.24 28.13
N LYS A 738 3.41 -40.08 26.98
CA LYS A 738 3.14 -41.22 26.10
C LYS A 738 4.49 -41.87 25.83
N LYS A 739 4.61 -43.17 26.12
CA LYS A 739 5.80 -44.00 25.86
C LYS A 739 6.12 -43.99 24.36
N THR A 740 6.76 -42.94 23.87
CA THR A 740 7.53 -43.00 22.64
C THR A 740 8.92 -43.43 23.08
N ARG A 741 9.24 -44.72 22.90
CA ARG A 741 10.59 -45.24 23.11
C ARG A 741 11.54 -44.45 22.21
N LEU A 742 12.17 -43.41 22.75
CA LEU A 742 13.44 -42.92 22.24
C LEU A 742 14.41 -44.09 22.40
N ASN A 743 14.77 -44.70 21.26
CA ASN A 743 15.79 -45.74 21.19
C ASN A 743 17.15 -45.06 21.45
N ILE A 744 17.42 -44.75 22.72
CA ILE A 744 18.76 -44.40 23.19
C ILE A 744 19.49 -45.75 23.25
N PRO A 745 20.58 -45.96 22.50
CA PRO A 745 21.39 -47.16 22.67
C PRO A 745 21.88 -47.22 24.12
N ARG A 746 21.45 -48.26 24.85
CA ARG A 746 22.00 -48.65 26.15
C ARG A 746 23.47 -49.03 25.96
N ARG A 747 24.37 -48.05 26.01
CA ARG A 747 25.83 -48.27 26.10
C ARG A 747 26.51 -47.20 26.96
N LEU A 748 25.90 -46.78 28.06
CA LEU A 748 26.59 -46.07 29.14
C LEU A 748 25.99 -46.50 30.48
N ASN A 749 26.16 -47.77 30.79
CA ASN A 749 26.09 -48.34 32.14
C ASN A 749 26.77 -49.71 32.04
N LYS A 750 28.10 -49.69 31.92
CA LYS A 750 28.90 -50.84 32.32
C LYS A 750 29.89 -50.31 33.34
N GLU A 751 29.74 -50.87 34.53
CA GLU A 751 30.53 -50.68 35.74
C GLU A 751 31.98 -50.27 35.45
N ARG A 752 32.39 -49.18 36.09
CA ARG A 752 33.78 -48.97 36.45
C ARG A 752 33.76 -48.56 37.90
N ASP A 753 33.91 -49.56 38.76
CA ASP A 753 34.40 -49.36 40.12
C ASP A 753 35.70 -48.58 40.00
N ILE A 754 35.69 -47.34 40.48
CA ILE A 754 36.90 -46.55 40.69
C ILE A 754 37.30 -46.85 42.12
N ASP A 755 38.39 -47.60 42.23
CA ASP A 755 39.11 -47.89 43.46
C ASP A 755 39.50 -46.58 44.17
N SER A 756 39.24 -46.54 45.46
CA SER A 756 39.39 -45.37 46.34
C SER A 756 40.79 -45.26 46.94
N SER A 757 41.84 -45.49 46.14
CA SER A 757 43.22 -45.61 46.62
C SER A 757 44.22 -44.61 46.04
N GLU A 758 43.81 -43.66 45.20
CA GLU A 758 44.72 -42.62 44.69
C GLU A 758 44.08 -41.22 44.77
N LEU A 759 44.15 -40.62 45.96
CA LEU A 759 44.08 -39.17 46.20
C LEU A 759 44.71 -38.91 47.59
N ASP A 760 46.05 -38.92 47.63
CA ASP A 760 46.84 -38.07 48.53
C ASP A 760 47.45 -36.93 47.69
#